data_AF-A0AAE3M2N1-F1
#
_entry.id   AF-A0AAE3M2N1-F1
#
_cell.length_a   1.000
_cell.length_b   1.000
_cell.length_c   1.000
_cell.angle_alpha   90.00
_cell.angle_beta   90.00
_cell.angle_gamma   90.00
#
_symmetry.space_group_name_H-M   'P 1'
#
loop_
_entity.id
_entity.type
_entity.pdbx_description
1 polymer ?
#
loop_
_entity_poly.entity_id
_entity_poly.type
_entity_poly.pdbx_seq_one_letter_code
_entity_poly.pdbx_strand_id
1 'polypeptide(L)'
;MIKNLQYLYLLVLLIGITSCGKSKVHLVLQEGAHTRTVFGAERLQNTLDAVGYEIVQGEGQKDLLSIRVCEVSDVETVLSSDEKAKLKAKESFLIKTVGNEVLVCGGDASGSLYACMELAKQVKENGGVPENINFFDQPEMVLRGTCIGMQKTDFLPGRMVYEYPYTPENFPWFYDKKLWIEYLDMLVENRYNSLYLWNGHPFASLVKLKDYPYAVEVGDETFKKNEEMFEFLTEEANKRGIFVIQMFYNIILSKPFAEHHGLKTQERSRPITPLIADYTQKSITAFIEKYPNVGLLVTLGEAMHTIDDDVKWFTETIIPGVKDGLKALGRTDEPPIVLRGHDTDAAKVMEAALPIYKNLYTMFKYNGESLTTYEPRDDWQSIPKGLSELGSVHISNVHIMANLEPFRYSSPDFIQKSVKAMHNIQGANGLHLYPQASYWDWPYTADKTTPRLKQIDRDWMWYETWARYAWNCHRDRKEEVAYWSDILDHYYQCGDQGKNILEAYEQTGEIAPKLLRTFGISDGNRQTLLLGMFMGQLVNPFKYHVYKNFLSSNGPVGEILIDYAEKEWKGEQHVGETPPQIIKEVVEHGKLAVAAIEEASKNIGTNQEEFERLKNDVYCYNDIANCFSDKVNAALLVLRYKYSNDIKDLEHAEVFLESSLKHYTSLVNRTKDTYLYANSMQTAMRRVPIAGKGGINKHWDELLPHFQKELEVFKRNIETLKANGGAKISEELKVYDPVEVKILNKGVKRYSLTKGQQVYSDNKTMINGVCDELQKLSGVQFSDMQQQAEGTILKFENKKPVKVLVGYFNTNSYTILEPPTLETNALANDRGQADIKIANALDVPGLYPVNVYSYLYEPGVNELKLGKGRVLILGFIDGNEEIMIHDAGVGGTEDGAAVDWLFY
;
A
#
# COMPACT_ATOMS: atom_id res chain seq x y z
N MET A 1 57.76 53.55 -27.15
CA MET A 1 57.44 53.39 -25.70
C MET A 1 56.08 52.73 -25.43
N ILE A 2 55.16 52.62 -26.40
CA ILE A 2 53.79 52.10 -26.17
C ILE A 2 53.62 50.59 -26.49
N LYS A 3 54.50 49.99 -27.33
CA LYS A 3 54.42 48.56 -27.68
C LYS A 3 54.97 47.60 -26.62
N ASN A 4 55.81 48.06 -25.68
CA ASN A 4 56.34 47.20 -24.60
C ASN A 4 55.43 47.14 -23.36
N LEU A 5 54.42 48.01 -23.27
CA LEU A 5 53.50 48.03 -22.14
C LEU A 5 52.35 47.01 -22.33
N GLN A 6 51.93 46.76 -23.57
CA GLN A 6 50.88 45.77 -23.88
C GLN A 6 51.35 44.31 -23.69
N TYR A 7 52.62 44.01 -23.96
CA TYR A 7 53.17 42.67 -23.68
C TYR A 7 53.39 42.44 -22.17
N LEU A 8 53.65 43.49 -21.39
CA LEU A 8 53.74 43.36 -19.93
C LEU A 8 52.36 43.16 -19.28
N TYR A 9 51.30 43.81 -19.80
CA TYR A 9 49.92 43.58 -19.35
C TYR A 9 49.40 42.19 -19.75
N LEU A 10 49.75 41.65 -20.93
CA LEU A 10 49.37 40.29 -21.31
C LEU A 10 50.17 39.22 -20.54
N LEU A 11 51.44 39.48 -20.20
CA LEU A 11 52.22 38.57 -19.37
C LEU A 11 51.77 38.60 -17.90
N VAL A 12 51.32 39.74 -17.37
CA VAL A 12 50.73 39.84 -16.02
C VAL A 12 49.31 39.23 -15.99
N LEU A 13 48.54 39.28 -17.09
CA LEU A 13 47.27 38.54 -17.20
C LEU A 13 47.45 37.04 -17.44
N LEU A 14 48.51 36.57 -18.13
CA LEU A 14 48.80 35.13 -18.26
C LEU A 14 49.51 34.52 -17.03
N ILE A 15 50.30 35.31 -16.29
CA ILE A 15 50.88 34.91 -15.00
C ILE A 15 49.85 35.06 -13.86
N GLY A 16 48.79 35.85 -14.05
CA GLY A 16 47.64 35.94 -13.14
C GLY A 16 46.66 34.76 -13.20
N ILE A 17 46.82 33.83 -14.17
CA ILE A 17 45.93 32.67 -14.36
C ILE A 17 46.66 31.33 -14.10
N THR A 18 47.90 31.35 -13.60
CA THR A 18 48.60 30.13 -13.19
C THR A 18 49.24 30.28 -11.81
N SER A 19 48.40 30.20 -10.77
CA SER A 19 48.69 29.55 -9.48
C SER A 19 47.64 29.94 -8.41
N CYS A 20 46.36 29.67 -8.63
CA CYS A 20 45.52 29.31 -7.47
C CYS A 20 45.86 27.86 -7.16
N GLY A 21 46.82 27.64 -6.26
CA GLY A 21 47.02 26.31 -5.70
C GLY A 21 45.70 25.86 -5.10
N LYS A 22 45.25 24.63 -5.39
CA LYS A 22 44.08 24.05 -4.72
C LYS A 22 44.31 24.14 -3.21
N SER A 23 43.31 24.62 -2.48
CA SER A 23 43.37 24.62 -1.02
C SER A 23 43.53 23.18 -0.54
N LYS A 24 44.56 22.91 0.26
CA LYS A 24 44.84 21.58 0.76
C LYS A 24 44.04 21.30 2.02
N VAL A 25 43.43 20.13 2.10
CA VAL A 25 42.75 19.65 3.31
C VAL A 25 43.22 18.23 3.63
N HIS A 26 43.49 17.98 4.90
CA HIS A 26 43.78 16.63 5.39
C HIS A 26 42.46 15.93 5.70
N LEU A 27 42.19 14.78 5.08
CA LEU A 27 41.09 13.90 5.48
C LEU A 27 41.67 12.74 6.28
N VAL A 28 41.39 12.71 7.58
CA VAL A 28 41.93 11.74 8.52
C VAL A 28 40.85 10.71 8.86
N LEU A 29 41.18 9.44 8.58
CA LEU A 29 40.41 8.27 8.97
C LEU A 29 41.22 7.41 9.92
N GLN A 30 40.56 6.79 10.88
CA GLN A 30 41.21 5.83 11.77
C GLN A 30 41.59 4.55 10.99
N GLU A 31 42.74 3.97 11.34
CA GLU A 31 43.12 2.65 10.81
C GLU A 31 42.09 1.59 11.25
N GLY A 32 41.59 0.80 10.29
CA GLY A 32 40.54 -0.20 10.56
C GLY A 32 39.13 0.38 10.73
N ALA A 33 38.88 1.62 10.29
CA ALA A 33 37.55 2.22 10.31
C ALA A 33 36.48 1.32 9.65
N HIS A 34 35.27 1.34 10.21
CA HIS A 34 34.15 0.56 9.69
C HIS A 34 33.83 0.94 8.22
N THR A 35 33.36 -0.02 7.41
CA THR A 35 33.11 0.17 5.97
C THR A 35 32.15 1.31 5.66
N ARG A 36 31.19 1.58 6.56
CA ARG A 36 30.27 2.73 6.49
C ARG A 36 30.98 4.07 6.63
N THR A 37 31.89 4.17 7.59
CA THR A 37 32.71 5.35 7.83
C THR A 37 33.61 5.62 6.62
N VAL A 38 34.20 4.57 6.05
CA VAL A 38 34.99 4.66 4.81
C VAL A 38 34.13 5.18 3.65
N PHE A 39 32.95 4.59 3.42
CA PHE A 39 32.05 5.03 2.35
C PHE A 39 31.61 6.50 2.51
N GLY A 40 31.26 6.93 3.73
CA GLY A 40 30.93 8.32 4.02
C GLY A 40 32.09 9.27 3.74
N ALA A 41 33.29 8.88 4.14
CA ALA A 41 34.50 9.66 3.89
C ALA A 41 34.84 9.78 2.40
N GLU A 42 34.64 8.71 1.61
CA GLU A 42 34.78 8.76 0.15
C GLU A 42 33.79 9.74 -0.49
N ARG A 43 32.53 9.78 -0.01
CA ARG A 43 31.51 10.74 -0.48
C ARG A 43 31.90 12.18 -0.17
N LEU A 44 32.38 12.43 1.04
CA LEU A 44 32.89 13.73 1.44
C LEU A 44 34.13 14.12 0.62
N GLN A 45 35.05 13.19 0.40
CA GLN A 45 36.24 13.39 -0.42
C GLN A 45 35.88 13.83 -1.84
N ASN A 46 34.97 13.10 -2.50
CA ASN A 46 34.50 13.43 -3.85
C ASN A 46 33.89 14.84 -3.92
N THR A 47 33.19 15.26 -2.86
CA THR A 47 32.58 16.59 -2.79
C THR A 47 33.62 17.69 -2.60
N LEU A 48 34.60 17.46 -1.72
CA LEU A 48 35.73 18.38 -1.51
C LEU A 48 36.57 18.56 -2.78
N ASP A 49 36.85 17.45 -3.50
CA ASP A 49 37.54 17.48 -4.78
C ASP A 49 36.75 18.28 -5.84
N ALA A 50 35.42 18.13 -5.86
CA ALA A 50 34.53 18.83 -6.80
C ALA A 50 34.47 20.34 -6.56
N VAL A 51 34.57 20.80 -5.31
CA VAL A 51 34.63 22.24 -4.98
C VAL A 51 36.06 22.81 -4.99
N GLY A 52 37.06 22.00 -5.37
CA GLY A 52 38.42 22.47 -5.69
C GLY A 52 39.48 22.28 -4.61
N TYR A 53 39.22 21.48 -3.57
CA TYR A 53 40.27 21.09 -2.61
C TYR A 53 41.23 20.05 -3.23
N GLU A 54 42.44 19.98 -2.69
CA GLU A 54 43.38 18.87 -2.88
C GLU A 54 43.45 18.10 -1.56
N ILE A 55 43.09 16.82 -1.60
CA ILE A 55 43.06 15.96 -0.42
C ILE A 55 44.46 15.41 -0.14
N VAL A 56 44.98 15.69 1.05
CA VAL A 56 46.28 15.17 1.50
C VAL A 56 46.05 14.06 2.52
N GLN A 57 46.47 12.84 2.20
CA GLN A 57 46.40 11.70 3.13
C GLN A 57 47.63 11.68 4.06
N GLY A 58 47.42 11.39 5.35
CA GLY A 58 48.49 11.26 6.37
C GLY A 58 48.18 12.00 7.68
N GLU A 59 49.12 11.96 8.65
CA GLU A 59 48.99 12.70 9.93
C GLU A 59 48.96 14.22 9.69
N GLY A 60 48.03 14.91 10.38
CA GLY A 60 47.74 16.32 10.14
C GLY A 60 48.96 17.24 10.34
N GLN A 61 49.26 18.07 9.34
CA GLN A 61 50.21 19.17 9.48
C GLN A 61 49.54 20.33 10.24
N LYS A 62 50.24 20.95 11.21
CA LYS A 62 49.69 22.00 12.08
C LYS A 62 49.11 23.23 11.36
N ASP A 63 49.53 23.48 10.13
CA ASP A 63 49.19 24.69 9.36
C ASP A 63 48.09 24.46 8.30
N LEU A 64 47.53 23.25 8.20
CA LEU A 64 46.50 22.89 7.22
C LEU A 64 45.18 22.55 7.91
N LEU A 65 44.06 22.81 7.23
CA LEU A 65 42.73 22.39 7.66
C LEU A 65 42.69 20.85 7.69
N SER A 66 42.27 20.28 8.82
CA SER A 66 42.11 18.84 9.01
C SER A 66 40.64 18.51 9.18
N ILE A 67 40.15 17.46 8.52
CA ILE A 67 38.83 16.87 8.74
C ILE A 67 39.06 15.47 9.28
N ARG A 68 38.65 15.24 10.53
CA ARG A 68 38.78 13.94 11.18
C ARG A 68 37.44 13.25 11.24
N VAL A 69 37.30 12.14 10.54
CA VAL A 69 36.12 11.27 10.61
C VAL A 69 36.37 10.19 11.67
N CYS A 70 35.48 10.09 12.65
CA CYS A 70 35.66 9.22 13.81
C CYS A 70 34.33 8.78 14.43
N GLU A 71 34.39 7.84 15.37
CA GLU A 71 33.29 7.48 16.26
C GLU A 71 33.54 8.08 17.65
N VAL A 72 32.48 8.20 18.46
CA VAL A 72 32.54 8.83 19.79
C VAL A 72 33.60 8.21 20.70
N SER A 73 33.88 6.91 20.55
CA SER A 73 34.90 6.17 21.30
C SER A 73 36.33 6.69 21.04
N ASP A 74 36.58 7.32 19.89
CA ASP A 74 37.93 7.74 19.48
C ASP A 74 38.30 9.13 19.98
N VAL A 75 37.31 9.95 20.37
CA VAL A 75 37.48 11.38 20.66
C VAL A 75 36.89 11.80 22.00
N GLU A 76 36.67 10.85 22.92
CA GLU A 76 36.10 11.14 24.24
C GLU A 76 36.83 12.26 24.98
N THR A 77 38.15 12.40 24.86
CA THR A 77 38.89 13.44 25.60
C THR A 77 38.68 14.86 25.07
N VAL A 78 38.13 15.01 23.86
CA VAL A 78 37.93 16.29 23.16
C VAL A 78 36.48 16.79 23.28
N LEU A 79 35.54 15.87 23.52
CA LEU A 79 34.11 16.17 23.66
C LEU A 79 33.74 16.59 25.09
N SER A 80 32.83 17.55 25.20
CA SER A 80 32.15 17.88 26.45
C SER A 80 31.23 16.76 26.93
N SER A 81 30.88 16.76 28.22
CA SER A 81 29.95 15.77 28.79
C SER A 81 28.60 15.73 28.07
N ASP A 82 28.08 16.89 27.66
CA ASP A 82 26.78 17.00 26.97
C ASP A 82 26.86 16.44 25.54
N GLU A 83 27.95 16.70 24.81
CA GLU A 83 28.20 16.14 23.47
C GLU A 83 28.30 14.61 23.52
N LYS A 84 29.00 14.07 24.52
CA LYS A 84 29.06 12.62 24.75
C LYS A 84 27.69 12.03 25.05
N ALA A 85 26.88 12.72 25.85
CA ALA A 85 25.55 12.24 26.20
C ALA A 85 24.65 12.17 24.96
N LYS A 86 24.71 13.18 24.08
CA LYS A 86 24.00 13.22 22.81
C LYS A 86 24.43 12.11 21.85
N LEU A 87 25.73 11.87 21.72
CA LEU A 87 26.30 10.84 20.84
C LEU A 87 26.07 9.39 21.31
N LYS A 88 25.36 9.15 22.41
CA LYS A 88 24.91 7.80 22.80
C LYS A 88 23.73 7.30 21.98
N ALA A 89 22.97 8.19 21.34
CA ALA A 89 21.85 7.81 20.50
C ALA A 89 22.37 7.15 19.21
N LYS A 90 21.75 6.04 18.80
CA LYS A 90 22.08 5.32 17.56
C LYS A 90 21.94 6.27 16.37
N GLU A 91 22.86 6.20 15.42
CA GLU A 91 22.91 7.04 14.20
C GLU A 91 23.03 8.56 14.44
N SER A 92 23.21 9.01 15.69
CA SER A 92 23.45 10.43 15.99
C SER A 92 24.83 10.87 15.52
N PHE A 93 25.00 12.18 15.29
CA PHE A 93 26.29 12.72 14.92
C PHE A 93 26.50 14.18 15.31
N LEU A 94 27.77 14.58 15.37
CA LEU A 94 28.26 15.91 15.66
C LEU A 94 29.32 16.30 14.63
N ILE A 95 29.17 17.48 14.02
CA ILE A 95 30.19 18.13 13.21
C ILE A 95 30.63 19.40 13.92
N LYS A 96 31.92 19.53 14.24
CA LYS A 96 32.41 20.64 15.06
C LYS A 96 33.82 21.08 14.68
N THR A 97 34.03 22.38 14.52
CA THR A 97 35.36 22.97 14.40
C THR A 97 36.04 23.11 15.78
N VAL A 98 37.26 22.59 15.90
CA VAL A 98 38.15 22.72 17.06
C VAL A 98 39.52 23.19 16.58
N GLY A 99 39.80 24.49 16.66
CA GLY A 99 41.01 25.08 16.07
C GLY A 99 41.00 24.96 14.54
N ASN A 100 42.02 24.33 13.97
CA ASN A 100 42.12 24.05 12.53
C ASN A 100 41.58 22.65 12.14
N GLU A 101 40.89 21.96 13.05
CA GLU A 101 40.33 20.63 12.80
C GLU A 101 38.79 20.66 12.81
N VAL A 102 38.15 20.07 11.81
CA VAL A 102 36.72 19.77 11.78
C VAL A 102 36.55 18.32 12.19
N LEU A 103 35.95 18.10 13.35
CA LEU A 103 35.56 16.78 13.82
C LEU A 103 34.24 16.39 13.16
N VAL A 104 34.21 15.22 12.52
CA VAL A 104 33.04 14.59 11.91
C VAL A 104 32.81 13.29 12.68
N CYS A 105 32.01 13.38 13.75
CA CYS A 105 31.93 12.35 14.78
C CYS A 105 30.53 11.72 14.81
N GLY A 106 30.47 10.39 14.67
CA GLY A 106 29.25 9.61 14.85
C GLY A 106 29.14 8.98 16.24
N GLY A 107 27.91 8.78 16.72
CA GLY A 107 27.64 7.92 17.87
C GLY A 107 27.88 6.44 17.57
N ASP A 108 27.79 6.07 16.30
CA ASP A 108 28.17 4.78 15.71
C ASP A 108 28.62 4.98 14.26
N ALA A 109 29.06 3.91 13.59
CA ALA A 109 29.50 3.95 12.19
C ALA A 109 28.45 4.50 11.20
N SER A 110 27.15 4.34 11.47
CA SER A 110 26.09 4.93 10.64
C SER A 110 25.97 6.44 10.92
N GLY A 111 26.12 6.87 12.17
CA GLY A 111 26.24 8.27 12.54
C GLY A 111 27.41 8.94 11.85
N SER A 112 28.59 8.30 11.80
CA SER A 112 29.78 8.86 11.11
C SER A 112 29.54 8.99 9.60
N LEU A 113 28.87 8.01 8.99
CA LEU A 113 28.41 8.08 7.61
C LEU A 113 27.50 9.31 7.38
N TYR A 114 26.47 9.49 8.21
CA TYR A 114 25.54 10.62 8.08
C TYR A 114 26.21 11.97 8.36
N ALA A 115 27.18 12.03 9.27
CA ALA A 115 28.00 13.20 9.53
C ALA A 115 28.82 13.61 8.29
N CYS A 116 29.43 12.64 7.61
CA CYS A 116 30.14 12.90 6.35
C CYS A 116 29.20 13.41 5.26
N MET A 117 28.01 12.82 5.13
CA MET A 117 27.01 13.23 4.14
C MET A 117 26.48 14.65 4.42
N GLU A 118 26.22 14.98 5.68
CA GLU A 118 25.81 16.33 6.10
C GLU A 118 26.92 17.36 5.84
N LEU A 119 28.18 17.06 6.19
CA LEU A 119 29.28 17.96 5.88
C LEU A 119 29.46 18.11 4.36
N ALA A 120 29.33 17.04 3.58
CA ALA A 120 29.40 17.09 2.13
C ALA A 120 28.32 18.01 1.55
N LYS A 121 27.08 17.90 2.03
CA LYS A 121 25.98 18.81 1.67
C LYS A 121 26.35 20.27 1.96
N GLN A 122 26.78 20.58 3.19
CA GLN A 122 27.14 21.95 3.56
C GLN A 122 28.35 22.48 2.77
N VAL A 123 29.33 21.64 2.44
CA VAL A 123 30.47 22.02 1.59
C VAL A 123 30.00 22.40 0.19
N LYS A 124 29.08 21.62 -0.39
CA LYS A 124 28.52 21.89 -1.72
C LYS A 124 27.72 23.20 -1.73
N GLU A 125 26.89 23.42 -0.71
CA GLU A 125 26.05 24.62 -0.59
C GLU A 125 26.87 25.90 -0.37
N ASN A 126 27.94 25.82 0.43
CA ASN A 126 28.79 26.98 0.75
C ASN A 126 29.95 27.20 -0.22
N GLY A 127 30.20 26.26 -1.15
CA GLY A 127 31.36 26.29 -2.05
C GLY A 127 32.70 26.05 -1.34
N GLY A 128 32.68 25.49 -0.12
CA GLY A 128 33.87 25.24 0.70
C GLY A 128 33.54 24.74 2.10
N VAL A 129 34.56 24.33 2.87
CA VAL A 129 34.36 23.87 4.27
C VAL A 129 33.97 25.06 5.16
N PRO A 130 32.85 25.00 5.90
CA PRO A 130 32.45 26.11 6.78
C PRO A 130 33.47 26.39 7.90
N GLU A 131 33.80 27.66 8.14
CA GLU A 131 34.90 28.06 9.04
C GLU A 131 34.63 27.77 10.54
N ASN A 132 33.37 27.72 10.98
CA ASN A 132 33.00 27.54 12.39
C ASN A 132 31.74 26.69 12.56
N ILE A 133 31.77 25.46 12.05
CA ILE A 133 30.63 24.55 12.15
C ILE A 133 30.48 24.01 13.58
N ASN A 134 29.25 23.96 14.08
CA ASN A 134 28.86 23.22 15.27
C ASN A 134 27.43 22.73 15.08
N PHE A 135 27.30 21.51 14.56
CA PHE A 135 26.05 20.94 14.13
C PHE A 135 25.87 19.56 14.74
N PHE A 136 24.75 19.34 15.42
CA PHE A 136 24.38 18.04 15.97
C PHE A 136 23.01 17.65 15.43
N ASP A 137 22.86 16.38 15.07
CA ASP A 137 21.59 15.86 14.58
C ASP A 137 21.46 14.35 14.87
N GLN A 138 20.23 13.85 14.88
CA GLN A 138 19.89 12.45 15.09
C GLN A 138 18.49 12.13 14.54
N PRO A 139 18.20 10.88 14.14
CA PRO A 139 16.87 10.51 13.67
C PRO A 139 15.87 10.36 14.83
N GLU A 140 14.60 10.71 14.57
CA GLU A 140 13.45 10.40 15.42
C GLU A 140 12.98 8.96 15.23
N MET A 141 12.74 8.53 13.98
CA MET A 141 12.41 7.14 13.67
C MET A 141 13.67 6.29 13.53
N VAL A 142 13.75 5.19 14.27
CA VAL A 142 14.96 4.33 14.35
C VAL A 142 15.14 3.40 13.16
N LEU A 143 14.05 3.13 12.42
CA LEU A 143 14.06 2.33 11.20
C LEU A 143 13.30 3.09 10.12
N ARG A 144 13.96 3.39 9.02
CA ARG A 144 13.43 4.21 7.93
C ARG A 144 13.74 3.43 6.66
N GLY A 145 12.72 2.93 5.97
CA GLY A 145 12.98 2.14 4.78
C GLY A 145 11.89 2.15 3.74
N THR A 146 12.26 1.65 2.58
CA THR A 146 11.44 1.55 1.37
C THR A 146 11.29 0.08 0.97
N CYS A 147 10.27 -0.23 0.17
CA CYS A 147 10.13 -1.57 -0.39
C CYS A 147 10.17 -1.63 -1.91
N ILE A 148 10.64 -2.77 -2.41
CA ILE A 148 10.52 -3.18 -3.80
C ILE A 148 9.77 -4.51 -3.86
N GLY A 149 8.73 -4.56 -4.69
CA GLY A 149 8.01 -5.78 -4.99
C GLY A 149 8.78 -6.66 -5.97
N MET A 150 9.19 -7.86 -5.55
CA MET A 150 9.52 -8.95 -6.46
C MET A 150 8.21 -9.58 -6.93
N GLN A 151 7.38 -8.76 -7.59
CA GLN A 151 5.97 -8.95 -7.89
C GLN A 151 5.64 -8.42 -9.29
N LYS A 152 4.49 -8.81 -9.84
CA LYS A 152 4.04 -8.34 -11.16
C LYS A 152 2.59 -7.89 -11.15
N THR A 153 2.20 -7.17 -12.20
CA THR A 153 0.85 -6.65 -12.44
C THR A 153 -0.22 -7.73 -12.58
N ASP A 154 0.15 -8.93 -13.05
CA ASP A 154 -0.73 -10.10 -13.21
C ASP A 154 -0.02 -11.40 -12.82
N PHE A 155 -0.80 -12.46 -12.58
CA PHE A 155 -0.30 -13.76 -12.14
C PHE A 155 0.55 -14.45 -13.20
N LEU A 156 1.55 -15.21 -12.76
CA LEU A 156 2.30 -16.08 -13.66
C LEU A 156 1.47 -17.32 -14.06
N PRO A 157 1.65 -17.87 -15.28
CA PRO A 157 0.97 -19.09 -15.69
C PRO A 157 1.17 -20.25 -14.70
N GLY A 158 0.07 -20.84 -14.24
CA GLY A 158 0.08 -21.99 -13.33
C GLY A 158 0.56 -21.68 -11.90
N ARG A 159 0.54 -20.40 -11.51
CA ARG A 159 0.88 -19.87 -10.19
C ARG A 159 -0.28 -19.05 -9.64
N MET A 160 -0.31 -18.89 -8.31
CA MET A 160 -1.31 -18.08 -7.63
C MET A 160 -0.74 -16.71 -7.24
N VAL A 161 -1.52 -15.91 -6.51
CA VAL A 161 -1.12 -14.58 -6.05
C VAL A 161 0.24 -14.61 -5.32
N TYR A 162 1.03 -13.57 -5.50
CA TYR A 162 2.35 -13.36 -4.88
C TYR A 162 3.49 -14.33 -5.28
N GLU A 163 3.20 -15.40 -6.03
CA GLU A 163 4.17 -16.43 -6.41
C GLU A 163 5.00 -16.05 -7.65
N TYR A 164 6.15 -15.41 -7.44
CA TYR A 164 7.07 -15.03 -8.52
C TYR A 164 8.50 -15.47 -8.20
N PRO A 165 9.01 -16.55 -8.82
CA PRO A 165 10.41 -16.95 -8.67
C PRO A 165 11.37 -15.87 -9.16
N TYR A 166 12.53 -15.75 -8.52
CA TYR A 166 13.53 -14.74 -8.82
C TYR A 166 14.29 -15.19 -10.07
N THR A 167 13.93 -14.62 -11.22
CA THR A 167 14.46 -14.98 -12.53
C THR A 167 14.74 -13.74 -13.39
N PRO A 168 15.74 -13.75 -14.28
CA PRO A 168 15.98 -12.67 -15.23
C PRO A 168 14.78 -12.40 -16.15
N GLU A 169 13.96 -13.41 -16.42
CA GLU A 169 12.77 -13.29 -17.25
C GLU A 169 11.65 -12.52 -16.55
N ASN A 170 11.48 -12.73 -15.24
CA ASN A 170 10.49 -12.01 -14.44
C ASN A 170 10.96 -10.61 -14.07
N PHE A 171 12.23 -10.50 -13.66
CA PHE A 171 12.81 -9.30 -13.03
C PHE A 171 14.19 -9.00 -13.60
N PRO A 172 14.31 -8.61 -14.88
CA PRO A 172 15.62 -8.32 -15.48
C PRO A 172 16.37 -7.22 -14.72
N TRP A 173 15.64 -6.25 -14.19
CA TRP A 173 16.15 -5.16 -13.36
C TRP A 173 16.81 -5.62 -12.05
N PHE A 174 16.41 -6.79 -11.49
CA PHE A 174 17.00 -7.32 -10.26
C PHE A 174 18.47 -7.69 -10.45
N TYR A 175 18.87 -8.01 -11.68
CA TYR A 175 20.24 -8.39 -12.05
C TYR A 175 21.05 -7.21 -12.61
N ASP A 176 20.47 -6.00 -12.62
CA ASP A 176 21.18 -4.78 -12.99
C ASP A 176 21.86 -4.17 -11.76
N LYS A 177 23.14 -4.47 -11.58
CA LYS A 177 23.96 -3.93 -10.49
C LYS A 177 24.03 -2.40 -10.50
N LYS A 178 23.98 -1.76 -11.68
CA LYS A 178 24.04 -0.30 -11.77
C LYS A 178 22.77 0.33 -11.21
N LEU A 179 21.60 -0.20 -11.57
CA LEU A 179 20.33 0.25 -11.02
C LEU A 179 20.28 0.08 -9.49
N TRP A 180 20.84 -1.01 -8.95
CA TRP A 180 20.96 -1.17 -7.50
C TRP A 180 21.83 -0.12 -6.84
N ILE A 181 22.97 0.24 -7.43
CA ILE A 181 23.80 1.34 -6.92
C ILE A 181 23.02 2.65 -6.94
N GLU A 182 22.34 2.98 -8.04
CA GLU A 182 21.50 4.18 -8.15
C GLU A 182 20.44 4.22 -7.04
N TYR A 183 19.76 3.09 -6.79
CA TYR A 183 18.73 2.99 -5.77
C TYR A 183 19.29 3.11 -4.34
N LEU A 184 20.37 2.38 -4.02
CA LEU A 184 20.98 2.41 -2.69
C LEU A 184 21.62 3.77 -2.40
N ASP A 185 22.14 4.45 -3.42
CA ASP A 185 22.64 5.82 -3.31
C ASP A 185 21.51 6.79 -2.97
N MET A 186 20.36 6.70 -3.66
CA MET A 186 19.17 7.47 -3.30
C MET A 186 18.73 7.21 -1.86
N LEU A 187 18.79 5.95 -1.39
CA LEU A 187 18.44 5.62 -0.01
C LEU A 187 19.37 6.29 1.01
N VAL A 188 20.69 6.22 0.82
CA VAL A 188 21.65 6.80 1.79
C VAL A 188 21.67 8.33 1.73
N GLU A 189 21.48 8.93 0.56
CA GLU A 189 21.33 10.39 0.40
C GLU A 189 20.10 10.90 1.18
N ASN A 190 19.04 10.11 1.19
CA ASN A 190 17.82 10.35 1.98
C ASN A 190 17.89 9.80 3.42
N ARG A 191 19.04 9.29 3.88
CA ARG A 191 19.23 8.72 5.23
C ARG A 191 18.25 7.59 5.59
N TYR A 192 17.75 6.86 4.60
CA TYR A 192 17.10 5.57 4.82
C TYR A 192 18.14 4.55 5.30
N ASN A 193 17.72 3.65 6.19
CA ASN A 193 18.57 2.62 6.79
C ASN A 193 17.98 1.21 6.67
N SER A 194 16.92 1.02 5.88
CA SER A 194 16.38 -0.31 5.59
C SER A 194 15.77 -0.42 4.20
N LEU A 195 15.84 -1.63 3.62
CA LEU A 195 15.30 -1.98 2.30
C LEU A 195 14.55 -3.31 2.42
N TYR A 196 13.31 -3.36 1.94
CA TYR A 196 12.45 -4.53 2.03
C TYR A 196 12.19 -5.12 0.64
N LEU A 197 12.46 -6.41 0.45
CA LEU A 197 12.11 -7.15 -0.77
C LEU A 197 10.86 -7.99 -0.52
N TRP A 198 9.77 -7.71 -1.23
CA TRP A 198 8.48 -8.38 -1.04
C TRP A 198 8.25 -9.50 -2.05
N ASN A 199 8.05 -10.72 -1.55
CA ASN A 199 7.73 -11.88 -2.37
C ASN A 199 6.85 -12.90 -1.63
N GLY A 200 6.03 -13.68 -2.35
CA GLY A 200 5.23 -14.74 -1.75
C GLY A 200 6.07 -15.81 -1.06
N HIS A 201 6.99 -16.43 -1.79
CA HIS A 201 7.82 -17.56 -1.31
C HIS A 201 9.25 -17.49 -1.87
N PRO A 202 10.11 -16.60 -1.34
CA PRO A 202 11.42 -16.33 -1.92
C PRO A 202 12.40 -17.50 -1.76
N PHE A 203 12.23 -18.32 -0.73
CA PHE A 203 13.21 -19.33 -0.31
C PHE A 203 13.55 -20.32 -1.42
N ALA A 204 12.57 -20.74 -2.20
CA ALA A 204 12.78 -21.73 -3.26
C ALA A 204 13.57 -21.19 -4.48
N SER A 205 13.84 -19.88 -4.52
CA SER A 205 14.76 -19.25 -5.47
C SER A 205 16.16 -19.00 -4.89
N LEU A 206 16.36 -19.18 -3.59
CA LEU A 206 17.52 -18.67 -2.84
C LEU A 206 18.26 -19.76 -2.03
N VAL A 207 17.59 -20.84 -1.64
CA VAL A 207 18.18 -21.95 -0.88
C VAL A 207 17.89 -23.31 -1.51
N LYS A 208 18.80 -24.26 -1.29
CA LYS A 208 18.64 -25.68 -1.65
C LYS A 208 18.56 -26.51 -0.38
N LEU A 209 17.55 -27.36 -0.28
CA LEU A 209 17.33 -28.22 0.89
C LEU A 209 17.74 -29.66 0.57
N LYS A 210 18.53 -30.28 1.44
CA LYS A 210 18.98 -31.68 1.26
C LYS A 210 17.81 -32.66 1.23
N ASP A 211 16.80 -32.42 2.07
CA ASP A 211 15.64 -33.30 2.20
C ASP A 211 14.57 -33.03 1.13
N TYR A 212 14.61 -31.85 0.52
CA TYR A 212 13.68 -31.40 -0.51
C TYR A 212 14.40 -30.83 -1.75
N PRO A 213 15.30 -31.61 -2.40
CA PRO A 213 16.13 -31.09 -3.48
C PRO A 213 15.31 -30.70 -4.72
N TYR A 214 14.12 -31.29 -4.88
CA TYR A 214 13.17 -30.99 -5.94
C TYR A 214 12.37 -29.69 -5.72
N ALA A 215 12.47 -29.05 -4.55
CA ALA A 215 11.64 -27.88 -4.22
C ALA A 215 12.11 -26.55 -4.85
N VAL A 216 13.30 -26.53 -5.46
CA VAL A 216 13.89 -25.33 -6.08
C VAL A 216 13.09 -24.90 -7.31
N GLU A 217 12.78 -23.61 -7.44
CA GLU A 217 11.91 -23.09 -8.52
C GLU A 217 12.67 -22.53 -9.73
N VAL A 218 13.98 -22.48 -9.66
CA VAL A 218 14.84 -21.89 -10.68
C VAL A 218 15.95 -22.86 -11.09
N GLY A 219 16.41 -22.77 -12.34
CA GLY A 219 17.54 -23.56 -12.81
C GLY A 219 18.85 -23.17 -12.12
N ASP A 220 19.86 -24.04 -12.19
CA ASP A 220 21.15 -23.83 -11.50
C ASP A 220 21.87 -22.54 -11.89
N GLU A 221 21.79 -22.13 -13.16
CA GLU A 221 22.36 -20.87 -13.63
C GLU A 221 21.69 -19.66 -12.96
N THR A 222 20.36 -19.64 -12.94
CA THR A 222 19.59 -18.58 -12.28
C THR A 222 19.79 -18.59 -10.77
N PHE A 223 19.86 -19.76 -10.14
CA PHE A 223 20.15 -19.89 -8.72
C PHE A 223 21.49 -19.24 -8.36
N LYS A 224 22.54 -19.49 -9.16
CA LYS A 224 23.85 -18.85 -8.98
C LYS A 224 23.80 -17.34 -9.16
N LYS A 225 23.07 -16.84 -10.17
CA LYS A 225 22.86 -15.38 -10.34
C LYS A 225 22.15 -14.78 -9.13
N ASN A 226 21.20 -15.49 -8.53
CA ASN A 226 20.51 -15.03 -7.32
C ASN A 226 21.48 -14.95 -6.12
N GLU A 227 22.40 -15.91 -5.99
CA GLU A 227 23.47 -15.86 -4.98
C GLU A 227 24.35 -14.62 -5.19
N GLU A 228 24.85 -14.41 -6.40
CA GLU A 228 25.70 -13.28 -6.76
C GLU A 228 25.00 -11.93 -6.51
N MET A 229 23.70 -11.85 -6.79
CA MET A 229 22.94 -10.61 -6.57
C MET A 229 22.65 -10.36 -5.09
N PHE A 230 22.36 -11.38 -4.27
CA PHE A 230 22.16 -11.20 -2.84
C PHE A 230 23.47 -10.84 -2.12
N GLU A 231 24.59 -11.45 -2.50
CA GLU A 231 25.91 -11.07 -1.99
C GLU A 231 26.21 -9.61 -2.33
N PHE A 232 26.11 -9.24 -3.62
CA PHE A 232 26.30 -7.86 -4.06
C PHE A 232 25.38 -6.87 -3.33
N LEU A 233 24.07 -7.17 -3.25
CA LEU A 233 23.09 -6.29 -2.62
C LEU A 233 23.39 -6.08 -1.14
N THR A 234 23.74 -7.14 -0.41
CA THR A 234 24.02 -7.04 1.04
C THR A 234 25.33 -6.34 1.34
N GLU A 235 26.38 -6.52 0.54
CA GLU A 235 27.64 -5.79 0.66
C GLU A 235 27.45 -4.28 0.37
N GLU A 236 26.79 -3.96 -0.74
CA GLU A 236 26.54 -2.58 -1.15
C GLU A 236 25.58 -1.85 -0.20
N ALA A 237 24.57 -2.54 0.34
CA ALA A 237 23.68 -1.99 1.35
C ALA A 237 24.40 -1.78 2.68
N ASN A 238 25.24 -2.73 3.13
CA ASN A 238 25.90 -2.63 4.43
C ASN A 238 26.86 -1.44 4.53
N LYS A 239 27.67 -1.17 3.49
CA LYS A 239 28.56 0.00 3.48
C LYS A 239 27.79 1.34 3.43
N ARG A 240 26.50 1.31 3.10
CA ARG A 240 25.59 2.45 3.15
C ARG A 240 24.74 2.51 4.43
N GLY A 241 24.94 1.59 5.36
CA GLY A 241 24.15 1.53 6.59
C GLY A 241 22.71 1.05 6.39
N ILE A 242 22.44 0.34 5.29
CA ILE A 242 21.09 -0.12 4.93
C ILE A 242 20.91 -1.59 5.31
N PHE A 243 19.91 -1.87 6.13
CA PHE A 243 19.49 -3.22 6.52
C PHE A 243 18.56 -3.82 5.47
N VAL A 244 19.01 -4.85 4.77
CA VAL A 244 18.19 -5.59 3.80
C VAL A 244 17.29 -6.59 4.52
N ILE A 245 16.00 -6.59 4.20
CA ILE A 245 14.98 -7.41 4.86
C ILE A 245 14.18 -8.15 3.77
N GLN A 246 14.14 -9.47 3.85
CA GLN A 246 13.30 -10.30 2.98
C GLN A 246 11.92 -10.47 3.61
N MET A 247 10.89 -10.02 2.91
CA MET A 247 9.50 -10.24 3.28
C MET A 247 8.95 -11.52 2.66
N PHE A 248 8.13 -12.27 3.41
CA PHE A 248 7.42 -13.44 2.89
C PHE A 248 6.00 -13.60 3.46
N TYR A 249 5.14 -14.23 2.66
CA TYR A 249 3.75 -14.56 2.98
C TYR A 249 3.63 -16.03 3.46
N ASN A 250 2.50 -16.38 4.08
CA ASN A 250 2.27 -17.70 4.65
C ASN A 250 0.83 -18.22 4.47
N ILE A 251 0.58 -19.53 4.33
CA ILE A 251 1.56 -20.59 4.01
C ILE A 251 1.59 -20.80 2.50
N ILE A 252 2.71 -20.44 1.89
CA ILE A 252 2.99 -20.68 0.48
C ILE A 252 4.09 -21.73 0.35
N LEU A 253 3.93 -22.64 -0.60
CA LEU A 253 4.89 -23.68 -0.97
C LEU A 253 5.38 -23.41 -2.38
N SER A 254 6.60 -23.85 -2.69
CA SER A 254 7.05 -23.82 -4.08
C SER A 254 6.21 -24.74 -4.97
N LYS A 255 6.05 -24.36 -6.23
CA LYS A 255 5.28 -25.16 -7.20
C LYS A 255 5.82 -26.59 -7.35
N PRO A 256 7.14 -26.82 -7.50
CA PRO A 256 7.69 -28.19 -7.56
C PRO A 256 7.46 -29.01 -6.30
N PHE A 257 7.54 -28.40 -5.11
CA PHE A 257 7.25 -29.08 -3.85
C PHE A 257 5.77 -29.47 -3.78
N ALA A 258 4.88 -28.54 -4.09
CA ALA A 258 3.44 -28.76 -4.08
C ALA A 258 3.04 -29.88 -5.04
N GLU A 259 3.55 -29.85 -6.29
CA GLU A 259 3.28 -30.87 -7.30
C GLU A 259 3.81 -32.25 -6.89
N HIS A 260 5.01 -32.33 -6.31
CA HIS A 260 5.58 -33.60 -5.83
C HIS A 260 4.70 -34.27 -4.77
N HIS A 261 4.08 -33.48 -3.90
CA HIS A 261 3.24 -33.98 -2.80
C HIS A 261 1.74 -33.98 -3.10
N GLY A 262 1.32 -33.63 -4.32
CA GLY A 262 -0.10 -33.53 -4.68
C GLY A 262 -0.87 -32.45 -3.91
N LEU A 263 -0.19 -31.38 -3.53
CA LEU A 263 -0.72 -30.23 -2.81
C LEU A 263 -0.91 -29.03 -3.74
N LYS A 264 -1.74 -28.06 -3.32
CA LYS A 264 -1.70 -26.70 -3.88
C LYS A 264 -0.50 -25.94 -3.30
N THR A 265 0.01 -24.96 -4.02
CA THR A 265 1.08 -24.06 -3.53
C THR A 265 0.59 -23.30 -2.29
N GLN A 266 -0.61 -22.74 -2.35
CA GLN A 266 -1.28 -22.07 -1.24
C GLN A 266 -2.77 -22.44 -1.17
N GLU A 267 -3.30 -22.51 0.05
CA GLU A 267 -4.73 -22.77 0.31
C GLU A 267 -5.06 -22.31 1.74
N ARG A 268 -5.82 -21.22 1.87
CA ARG A 268 -6.13 -20.61 3.18
C ARG A 268 -6.75 -21.59 4.19
N SER A 269 -7.60 -22.50 3.73
CA SER A 269 -8.28 -23.48 4.59
C SER A 269 -7.46 -24.73 4.91
N ARG A 270 -6.22 -24.84 4.41
CA ARG A 270 -5.35 -25.98 4.68
C ARG A 270 -4.79 -25.88 6.11
N PRO A 271 -4.98 -26.91 6.96
CA PRO A 271 -4.38 -26.91 8.29
C PRO A 271 -2.85 -27.04 8.21
N ILE A 272 -2.17 -26.61 9.27
CA ILE A 272 -0.73 -26.85 9.44
C ILE A 272 -0.48 -28.37 9.51
N THR A 273 0.39 -28.88 8.63
CA THR A 273 0.82 -30.28 8.63
C THR A 273 2.31 -30.40 8.98
N PRO A 274 2.77 -31.53 9.55
CA PRO A 274 4.19 -31.73 9.83
C PRO A 274 5.09 -31.57 8.60
N LEU A 275 4.60 -31.99 7.42
CA LEU A 275 5.35 -31.91 6.17
C LEU A 275 5.62 -30.46 5.75
N ILE A 276 4.59 -29.61 5.76
CA ILE A 276 4.75 -28.21 5.32
C ILE A 276 5.52 -27.39 6.38
N ALA A 277 5.33 -27.71 7.67
CA ALA A 277 6.10 -27.10 8.76
C ALA A 277 7.59 -27.42 8.63
N ASP A 278 7.96 -28.69 8.42
CA ASP A 278 9.36 -29.11 8.25
C ASP A 278 10.01 -28.46 7.02
N TYR A 279 9.30 -28.40 5.89
CA TYR A 279 9.78 -27.72 4.68
C TYR A 279 10.04 -26.23 4.92
N THR A 280 9.09 -25.51 5.53
CA THR A 280 9.25 -24.07 5.80
C THR A 280 10.32 -23.79 6.84
N GLN A 281 10.36 -24.55 7.94
CA GLN A 281 11.40 -24.40 8.97
C GLN A 281 12.79 -24.57 8.35
N LYS A 282 13.02 -25.64 7.58
CA LYS A 282 14.31 -25.88 6.91
C LYS A 282 14.64 -24.83 5.85
N SER A 283 13.63 -24.30 5.15
CA SER A 283 13.80 -23.18 4.21
C SER A 283 14.32 -21.93 4.92
N ILE A 284 13.75 -21.60 6.08
CA ILE A 284 14.15 -20.45 6.91
C ILE A 284 15.55 -20.69 7.51
N THR A 285 15.81 -21.87 8.06
CA THR A 285 17.13 -22.25 8.61
C THR A 285 18.23 -22.07 7.56
N ALA A 286 18.05 -22.65 6.37
CA ALA A 286 19.01 -22.53 5.28
C ALA A 286 19.18 -21.08 4.81
N PHE A 287 18.11 -20.26 4.85
CA PHE A 287 18.18 -18.86 4.46
C PHE A 287 19.00 -18.04 5.45
N ILE A 288 18.77 -18.22 6.75
CA ILE A 288 19.52 -17.54 7.81
C ILE A 288 21.00 -17.93 7.78
N GLU A 289 21.33 -19.21 7.60
CA GLU A 289 22.72 -19.68 7.47
C GLU A 289 23.43 -19.04 6.27
N LYS A 290 22.73 -18.93 5.14
CA LYS A 290 23.32 -18.47 3.88
C LYS A 290 23.41 -16.96 3.76
N TYR A 291 22.44 -16.24 4.32
CA TYR A 291 22.32 -14.78 4.23
C TYR A 291 22.19 -14.15 5.64
N PRO A 292 23.23 -14.26 6.49
CA PRO A 292 23.14 -14.00 7.94
C PRO A 292 22.83 -12.55 8.33
N ASN A 293 23.00 -11.61 7.40
CA ASN A 293 22.75 -10.17 7.62
C ASN A 293 21.42 -9.70 7.02
N VAL A 294 20.63 -10.60 6.43
CA VAL A 294 19.31 -10.28 5.87
C VAL A 294 18.23 -10.54 6.91
N GLY A 295 17.43 -9.51 7.20
CA GLY A 295 16.30 -9.60 8.12
C GLY A 295 15.10 -10.34 7.53
N LEU A 296 14.12 -10.64 8.38
CA LEU A 296 12.85 -11.24 7.97
C LEU A 296 11.66 -10.35 8.34
N LEU A 297 10.79 -10.10 7.36
CA LEU A 297 9.47 -9.50 7.55
C LEU A 297 8.40 -10.57 7.28
N VAL A 298 7.65 -10.93 8.31
CA VAL A 298 6.73 -12.07 8.30
C VAL A 298 5.29 -11.57 8.19
N THR A 299 4.56 -12.06 7.19
CA THR A 299 3.09 -11.97 7.17
C THR A 299 2.49 -13.33 7.47
N LEU A 300 1.75 -13.43 8.56
CA LEU A 300 0.99 -14.63 8.93
C LEU A 300 -0.33 -14.64 8.14
N GLY A 301 -0.20 -14.75 6.81
CA GLY A 301 -1.29 -14.62 5.87
C GLY A 301 -0.75 -14.46 4.44
N GLU A 302 -1.60 -14.42 3.41
CA GLU A 302 -3.07 -14.51 3.47
C GLU A 302 -3.60 -15.94 3.25
N ALA A 303 -2.70 -16.93 3.22
CA ALA A 303 -3.04 -18.35 3.10
C ALA A 303 -2.95 -19.06 4.46
N MET A 304 -3.45 -18.41 5.52
CA MET A 304 -3.57 -18.92 6.88
C MET A 304 -5.03 -19.03 7.31
N HIS A 305 -5.38 -20.10 8.03
CA HIS A 305 -6.78 -20.42 8.31
C HIS A 305 -7.34 -19.65 9.51
N THR A 306 -6.63 -19.62 10.64
CA THR A 306 -7.12 -19.06 11.91
C THR A 306 -6.01 -18.38 12.71
N ILE A 307 -6.38 -17.47 13.61
CA ILE A 307 -5.43 -16.80 14.53
C ILE A 307 -4.64 -17.80 15.40
N ASP A 308 -5.22 -18.93 15.77
CA ASP A 308 -4.50 -19.96 16.52
C ASP A 308 -3.45 -20.66 15.64
N ASP A 309 -3.75 -20.84 14.35
CA ASP A 309 -2.75 -21.31 13.38
C ASP A 309 -1.64 -20.27 13.19
N ASP A 310 -1.95 -18.96 13.21
CA ASP A 310 -0.94 -17.89 13.12
C ASP A 310 0.06 -17.94 14.27
N VAL A 311 -0.46 -18.01 15.50
CA VAL A 311 0.35 -18.18 16.72
C VAL A 311 1.22 -19.43 16.61
N LYS A 312 0.62 -20.57 16.25
CA LYS A 312 1.32 -21.85 16.15
C LYS A 312 2.41 -21.82 15.08
N TRP A 313 2.11 -21.31 13.89
CA TRP A 313 3.05 -21.25 12.78
C TRP A 313 4.25 -20.35 13.11
N PHE A 314 4.00 -19.18 13.71
CA PHE A 314 5.07 -18.27 14.08
C PHE A 314 5.96 -18.84 15.18
N THR A 315 5.37 -19.41 16.23
CA THR A 315 6.09 -19.87 17.43
C THR A 315 6.71 -21.27 17.30
N GLU A 316 6.12 -22.16 16.49
CA GLU A 316 6.54 -23.55 16.36
C GLU A 316 7.20 -23.88 15.01
N THR A 317 7.18 -22.97 14.02
CA THR A 317 7.82 -23.21 12.71
C THR A 317 8.80 -22.09 12.33
N ILE A 318 8.35 -20.83 12.32
CA ILE A 318 9.18 -19.71 11.86
C ILE A 318 10.31 -19.40 12.85
N ILE A 319 9.99 -19.09 14.11
CA ILE A 319 11.01 -18.76 15.13
C ILE A 319 12.00 -19.91 15.35
N PRO A 320 11.57 -21.18 15.45
CA PRO A 320 12.51 -22.31 15.51
C PRO A 320 13.45 -22.36 14.30
N GLY A 321 12.94 -22.15 13.08
CA GLY A 321 13.76 -22.11 11.88
C GLY A 321 14.85 -21.03 11.92
N VAL A 322 14.50 -19.84 12.43
CA VAL A 322 15.47 -18.75 12.66
C VAL A 322 16.52 -19.14 13.69
N LYS A 323 16.09 -19.67 14.84
CA LYS A 323 17.01 -20.10 15.92
C LYS A 323 17.95 -21.22 15.49
N ASP A 324 17.46 -22.17 14.69
CA ASP A 324 18.29 -23.23 14.14
C ASP A 324 19.40 -22.67 13.24
N GLY A 325 19.06 -21.70 12.38
CA GLY A 325 20.04 -21.03 11.52
C GLY A 325 21.06 -20.20 12.30
N LEU A 326 20.61 -19.43 13.30
CA LEU A 326 21.51 -18.68 14.19
C LEU A 326 22.45 -19.60 14.97
N LYS A 327 21.94 -20.74 15.45
CA LYS A 327 22.72 -21.75 16.16
C LYS A 327 23.76 -22.38 15.24
N ALA A 328 23.42 -22.68 13.98
CA ALA A 328 24.37 -23.21 13.01
C ALA A 328 25.51 -22.22 12.69
N LEU A 329 25.24 -20.92 12.75
CA LEU A 329 26.23 -19.84 12.63
C LEU A 329 27.01 -19.59 13.93
N GLY A 330 26.67 -20.24 15.04
CA GLY A 330 27.25 -19.96 16.35
C GLY A 330 26.89 -18.58 16.92
N ARG A 331 25.83 -17.94 16.41
CA ARG A 331 25.36 -16.63 16.88
C ARG A 331 24.51 -16.80 18.14
N THR A 332 24.80 -15.95 19.12
CA THR A 332 24.05 -15.87 20.38
C THR A 332 23.21 -14.60 20.50
N ASP A 333 23.37 -13.67 19.57
CA ASP A 333 22.53 -12.50 19.46
C ASP A 333 21.21 -12.84 18.76
N GLU A 334 20.13 -12.13 19.11
CA GLU A 334 18.82 -12.25 18.47
C GLU A 334 18.61 -11.04 17.55
N PRO A 335 18.91 -11.13 16.24
CA PRO A 335 18.58 -10.06 15.28
C PRO A 335 17.06 -9.85 15.21
N PRO A 336 16.57 -8.65 14.85
CA PRO A 336 15.14 -8.39 14.86
C PRO A 336 14.38 -9.23 13.82
N ILE A 337 13.23 -9.79 14.22
CA ILE A 337 12.21 -10.34 13.31
C ILE A 337 11.05 -9.36 13.28
N VAL A 338 10.60 -8.95 12.09
CA VAL A 338 9.48 -8.02 11.95
C VAL A 338 8.19 -8.81 11.69
N LEU A 339 7.19 -8.66 12.55
CA LEU A 339 5.85 -9.23 12.39
C LEU A 339 4.88 -8.20 11.81
N ARG A 340 4.24 -8.49 10.68
CA ARG A 340 3.11 -7.69 10.18
C ARG A 340 1.85 -8.02 10.96
N GLY A 341 1.10 -6.99 11.38
CA GLY A 341 -0.26 -7.16 11.91
C GLY A 341 -1.35 -7.27 10.85
N HIS A 342 -0.98 -7.56 9.60
CA HIS A 342 -1.92 -7.80 8.51
C HIS A 342 -2.48 -9.22 8.61
N ASP A 343 -3.82 -9.35 8.51
CA ASP A 343 -4.55 -10.63 8.49
C ASP A 343 -4.35 -11.51 9.75
N THR A 344 -3.89 -10.94 10.86
CA THR A 344 -3.64 -11.65 12.13
C THR A 344 -4.00 -10.78 13.34
N ASP A 345 -4.18 -11.40 14.50
CA ASP A 345 -4.14 -10.71 15.79
C ASP A 345 -2.68 -10.61 16.26
N ALA A 346 -2.01 -9.52 15.86
CA ALA A 346 -0.59 -9.34 16.18
C ALA A 346 -0.32 -9.24 17.69
N ALA A 347 -1.25 -8.72 18.49
CA ALA A 347 -1.05 -8.62 19.94
C ALA A 347 -0.97 -10.04 20.55
N LYS A 348 -1.89 -10.92 20.17
CA LYS A 348 -1.89 -12.32 20.62
C LYS A 348 -0.66 -13.09 20.13
N VAL A 349 -0.23 -12.88 18.89
CA VAL A 349 1.00 -13.50 18.37
C VAL A 349 2.24 -13.02 19.14
N MET A 350 2.33 -11.72 19.41
CA MET A 350 3.45 -11.14 20.17
C MET A 350 3.49 -11.67 21.61
N GLU A 351 2.34 -11.79 22.29
CA GLU A 351 2.24 -12.36 23.63
C GLU A 351 2.85 -13.78 23.69
N ALA A 352 2.55 -14.62 22.70
CA ALA A 352 3.07 -15.98 22.61
C ALA A 352 4.54 -16.05 22.18
N ALA A 353 4.98 -15.12 21.33
CA ALA A 353 6.31 -15.15 20.71
C ALA A 353 7.41 -14.51 21.56
N LEU A 354 7.12 -13.43 22.30
CA LEU A 354 8.10 -12.72 23.13
C LEU A 354 8.80 -13.60 24.19
N PRO A 355 8.14 -14.58 24.84
CA PRO A 355 8.82 -15.55 25.69
C PRO A 355 9.91 -16.34 24.98
N ILE A 356 9.73 -16.61 23.68
CA ILE A 356 10.58 -17.46 22.84
C ILE A 356 11.67 -16.64 22.16
N TYR A 357 11.37 -15.46 21.63
CA TYR A 357 12.31 -14.59 20.90
C TYR A 357 12.10 -13.13 21.37
N LYS A 358 13.15 -12.49 21.88
CA LYS A 358 13.05 -11.19 22.56
C LYS A 358 13.04 -10.02 21.60
N ASN A 359 13.79 -10.12 20.50
CA ASN A 359 13.93 -9.01 19.55
C ASN A 359 12.88 -9.08 18.44
N LEU A 360 11.64 -8.71 18.76
CA LEU A 360 10.53 -8.70 17.81
C LEU A 360 10.08 -7.27 17.54
N TYR A 361 10.00 -6.90 16.27
CA TYR A 361 9.43 -5.64 15.79
C TYR A 361 8.03 -5.89 15.25
N THR A 362 7.18 -4.87 15.23
CA THR A 362 5.85 -4.95 14.63
C THR A 362 5.71 -3.97 13.48
N MET A 363 4.87 -4.30 12.50
CA MET A 363 4.53 -3.43 11.38
C MET A 363 3.03 -3.43 11.15
N PHE A 364 2.42 -2.25 10.99
CA PHE A 364 0.99 -2.12 10.68
C PHE A 364 0.76 -1.05 9.61
N LYS A 365 -0.30 -1.23 8.82
CA LYS A 365 -0.67 -0.28 7.75
C LYS A 365 -1.06 1.07 8.36
N TYR A 366 -0.64 2.18 7.75
CA TYR A 366 -0.94 3.53 8.23
C TYR A 366 -2.43 3.89 8.05
N ASN A 367 -2.92 3.83 6.80
CA ASN A 367 -4.33 4.06 6.42
C ASN A 367 -4.80 2.96 5.43
N GLY A 368 -4.73 1.70 5.87
CA GLY A 368 -5.01 0.57 4.98
C GLY A 368 -4.01 0.49 3.81
N GLU A 369 -4.50 0.37 2.59
CA GLU A 369 -3.67 0.29 1.38
C GLU A 369 -3.65 1.60 0.58
N SER A 370 -3.93 2.71 1.27
CA SER A 370 -4.08 4.04 0.72
C SER A 370 -3.41 5.08 1.61
N LEU A 371 -3.43 6.35 1.18
CA LEU A 371 -3.10 7.51 2.01
C LEU A 371 -4.32 8.42 2.08
N THR A 372 -4.96 8.50 3.25
CA THR A 372 -6.28 9.13 3.39
C THR A 372 -6.30 10.30 4.37
N THR A 373 -5.43 10.29 5.38
CA THR A 373 -5.51 11.28 6.45
C THR A 373 -4.20 11.45 7.23
N TYR A 374 -4.08 12.61 7.86
CA TYR A 374 -3.14 12.88 8.95
C TYR A 374 -3.85 12.96 10.32
N GLU A 375 -5.11 12.52 10.40
CA GLU A 375 -5.96 12.47 11.60
C GLU A 375 -6.61 11.07 11.74
N PRO A 376 -5.81 9.97 11.77
CA PRO A 376 -6.37 8.63 11.93
C PRO A 376 -7.05 8.47 13.30
N ARG A 377 -8.10 7.65 13.34
CA ARG A 377 -8.87 7.37 14.56
C ARG A 377 -9.28 5.90 14.65
N ASP A 378 -10.00 5.56 15.72
CA ASP A 378 -10.62 4.24 15.94
C ASP A 378 -9.61 3.09 15.76
N ASP A 379 -9.82 2.15 14.84
CA ASP A 379 -8.95 0.98 14.66
C ASP A 379 -7.57 1.37 14.09
N TRP A 380 -7.49 2.39 13.23
CA TRP A 380 -6.22 2.93 12.73
C TRP A 380 -5.44 3.73 13.77
N GLN A 381 -6.02 3.99 14.94
CA GLN A 381 -5.31 4.53 16.10
C GLN A 381 -5.01 3.43 17.12
N SER A 382 -6.03 2.71 17.57
CA SER A 382 -5.95 1.81 18.73
C SER A 382 -5.06 0.61 18.50
N ILE A 383 -5.13 -0.03 17.33
CA ILE A 383 -4.30 -1.19 16.98
C ILE A 383 -2.80 -0.83 16.93
N PRO A 384 -2.35 0.13 16.09
CA PRO A 384 -0.93 0.46 16.04
C PRO A 384 -0.40 1.03 17.37
N LYS A 385 -1.21 1.81 18.10
CA LYS A 385 -0.84 2.26 19.45
C LYS A 385 -0.63 1.10 20.42
N GLY A 386 -1.53 0.12 20.44
CA GLY A 386 -1.37 -1.08 21.27
C GLY A 386 -0.11 -1.87 20.92
N LEU A 387 0.24 -1.98 19.63
CA LEU A 387 1.48 -2.62 19.19
C LEU A 387 2.73 -1.82 19.57
N SER A 388 2.66 -0.48 19.51
CA SER A 388 3.73 0.42 19.95
C SER A 388 3.99 0.33 21.45
N GLU A 389 2.94 0.16 22.27
CA GLU A 389 3.04 0.10 23.73
C GLU A 389 3.72 -1.20 24.24
N LEU A 390 3.97 -2.18 23.35
CA LEU A 390 4.80 -3.35 23.66
C LEU A 390 6.28 -3.00 23.93
N GLY A 391 6.70 -1.75 23.68
CA GLY A 391 8.03 -1.25 24.07
C GLY A 391 9.17 -1.66 23.14
N SER A 392 8.87 -1.95 21.88
CA SER A 392 9.84 -2.30 20.82
C SER A 392 9.75 -1.30 19.65
N VAL A 393 10.30 -1.66 18.49
CA VAL A 393 10.11 -0.89 17.25
C VAL A 393 8.74 -1.24 16.65
N HIS A 394 7.91 -0.21 16.48
CA HIS A 394 6.64 -0.28 15.75
C HIS A 394 6.76 0.54 14.46
N ILE A 395 6.59 -0.13 13.32
CA ILE A 395 6.82 0.41 11.99
C ILE A 395 5.48 0.76 11.34
N SER A 396 5.28 2.04 11.04
CA SER A 396 4.16 2.48 10.22
C SER A 396 4.42 2.17 8.75
N ASN A 397 3.51 1.44 8.11
CA ASN A 397 3.61 1.01 6.72
C ASN A 397 2.68 1.86 5.84
N VAL A 398 3.25 2.79 5.09
CA VAL A 398 2.58 3.55 4.03
C VAL A 398 2.48 2.63 2.82
N HIS A 399 1.33 1.95 2.70
CA HIS A 399 1.21 0.71 1.95
C HIS A 399 0.43 0.88 0.64
N ILE A 400 1.00 0.40 -0.48
CA ILE A 400 0.39 0.27 -1.83
C ILE A 400 -0.02 1.56 -2.55
N MET A 401 -0.67 2.51 -1.87
CA MET A 401 -1.14 3.79 -2.43
C MET A 401 -2.23 3.65 -3.50
N ALA A 402 -3.21 2.77 -3.27
CA ALA A 402 -4.27 2.46 -4.22
C ALA A 402 -5.05 3.69 -4.71
N ASN A 403 -5.26 4.68 -3.85
CA ASN A 403 -5.97 5.90 -4.20
C ASN A 403 -5.14 6.95 -4.94
N LEU A 404 -3.81 6.79 -4.99
CA LEU A 404 -2.90 7.72 -5.67
C LEU A 404 -2.50 7.23 -7.07
N GLU A 405 -2.69 5.95 -7.39
CA GLU A 405 -2.29 5.43 -8.70
C GLU A 405 -3.11 6.06 -9.86
N PRO A 406 -2.46 6.64 -10.90
CA PRO A 406 -1.02 6.62 -11.20
C PRO A 406 -0.29 7.97 -11.12
N PHE A 407 -1.00 9.07 -10.84
CA PHE A 407 -0.48 10.44 -10.98
C PHE A 407 0.57 10.77 -9.92
N ARG A 408 1.42 11.77 -10.21
CA ARG A 408 2.42 12.27 -9.26
C ARG A 408 1.78 12.75 -7.96
N TYR A 409 2.38 12.37 -6.83
CA TYR A 409 1.98 12.82 -5.49
C TYR A 409 3.19 12.96 -4.57
N SER A 410 3.39 14.13 -3.99
CA SER A 410 4.47 14.37 -3.02
C SER A 410 4.23 15.65 -2.21
N SER A 411 3.06 15.78 -1.56
CA SER A 411 2.71 16.93 -0.72
C SER A 411 3.52 16.96 0.59
N PRO A 412 4.45 17.90 0.80
CA PRO A 412 5.24 17.94 2.02
C PRO A 412 4.43 18.23 3.27
N ASP A 413 3.43 19.12 3.18
CA ASP A 413 2.54 19.41 4.31
C ASP A 413 1.75 18.16 4.75
N PHE A 414 1.15 17.43 3.81
CA PHE A 414 0.39 16.23 4.11
C PHE A 414 1.27 15.15 4.75
N ILE A 415 2.47 14.93 4.18
CA ILE A 415 3.41 13.93 4.67
C ILE A 415 3.96 14.32 6.05
N GLN A 416 4.32 15.59 6.28
CA GLN A 416 4.79 16.05 7.59
C GLN A 416 3.72 15.84 8.67
N LYS A 417 2.46 16.19 8.39
CA LYS A 417 1.34 15.96 9.31
C LYS A 417 1.12 14.47 9.55
N SER A 418 1.25 13.64 8.51
CA SER A 418 1.12 12.18 8.61
C SER A 418 2.19 11.58 9.53
N VAL A 419 3.46 11.98 9.39
CA VAL A 419 4.53 11.49 10.28
C VAL A 419 4.32 11.98 11.73
N LYS A 420 3.83 13.22 11.92
CA LYS A 420 3.40 13.69 13.26
C LYS A 420 2.29 12.81 13.84
N ALA A 421 1.32 12.39 13.03
CA ALA A 421 0.27 11.47 13.46
C ALA A 421 0.80 10.07 13.79
N MET A 422 1.73 9.55 12.98
CA MET A 422 2.41 8.28 13.26
C MET A 422 3.05 8.28 14.65
N HIS A 423 3.75 9.36 15.02
CA HIS A 423 4.30 9.51 16.37
C HIS A 423 3.23 9.74 17.44
N ASN A 424 2.39 10.75 17.27
CA ASN A 424 1.56 11.29 18.36
C ASN A 424 0.28 10.48 18.60
N ILE A 425 -0.26 9.84 17.55
CA ILE A 425 -1.54 9.11 17.59
C ILE A 425 -1.29 7.60 17.64
N GLN A 426 -0.37 7.11 16.81
CA GLN A 426 -0.11 5.66 16.64
C GLN A 426 1.10 5.16 17.43
N GLY A 427 1.95 6.04 17.96
CA GLY A 427 3.17 5.65 18.70
C GLY A 427 4.30 5.08 17.84
N ALA A 428 4.17 5.06 16.51
CA ALA A 428 5.17 4.49 15.63
C ALA A 428 6.51 5.22 15.74
N ASN A 429 7.60 4.45 15.72
CA ASN A 429 8.98 4.91 15.75
C ASN A 429 9.81 4.32 14.60
N GLY A 430 9.15 3.73 13.60
CA GLY A 430 9.74 3.33 12.32
C GLY A 430 8.80 3.61 11.15
N LEU A 431 9.38 3.71 9.95
CA LEU A 431 8.68 3.91 8.68
C LEU A 431 9.06 2.81 7.68
N HIS A 432 8.03 2.26 7.02
CA HIS A 432 8.13 1.43 5.83
C HIS A 432 7.32 2.07 4.70
N LEU A 433 7.98 2.35 3.58
CA LEU A 433 7.42 3.15 2.50
C LEU A 433 7.30 2.35 1.19
N TYR A 434 6.08 2.25 0.66
CA TYR A 434 5.86 1.79 -0.70
C TYR A 434 6.27 2.85 -1.74
N PRO A 435 6.52 2.44 -2.99
CA PRO A 435 6.55 3.42 -4.08
C PRO A 435 5.27 4.24 -4.13
N GLN A 436 5.36 5.48 -4.62
CA GLN A 436 4.22 6.40 -4.67
C GLN A 436 3.06 5.82 -5.49
N ALA A 437 3.37 5.14 -6.59
CA ALA A 437 2.44 4.39 -7.42
C ALA A 437 3.18 3.28 -8.17
N SER A 438 2.46 2.38 -8.85
CA SER A 438 3.02 1.33 -9.71
C SER A 438 3.89 0.29 -8.99
N TYR A 439 3.57 -0.03 -7.73
CA TYR A 439 4.29 -1.07 -6.96
C TYR A 439 4.42 -2.40 -7.73
N TRP A 440 3.37 -2.80 -8.45
CA TRP A 440 3.32 -4.07 -9.18
C TRP A 440 4.08 -4.04 -10.53
N ASP A 441 4.61 -2.90 -10.98
CA ASP A 441 5.35 -2.74 -12.25
C ASP A 441 6.75 -2.13 -12.06
N TRP A 442 7.36 -2.36 -10.89
CA TRP A 442 8.74 -1.92 -10.63
C TRP A 442 9.70 -2.42 -11.73
N PRO A 443 10.61 -1.56 -12.25
CA PRO A 443 11.02 -0.25 -11.74
C PRO A 443 10.35 0.95 -12.42
N TYR A 444 9.25 0.75 -13.15
CA TYR A 444 8.70 1.77 -14.04
C TYR A 444 7.41 2.41 -13.52
N THR A 445 7.18 3.65 -13.94
CA THR A 445 5.93 4.36 -13.68
C THR A 445 4.90 4.01 -14.76
N ALA A 446 3.64 4.39 -14.55
CA ALA A 446 2.58 4.20 -15.55
C ALA A 446 2.62 5.24 -16.69
N ASP A 447 3.52 6.23 -16.65
CA ASP A 447 3.68 7.23 -17.70
C ASP A 447 4.01 6.55 -19.04
N LYS A 448 3.33 6.98 -20.10
CA LYS A 448 3.51 6.48 -21.48
C LYS A 448 4.65 7.23 -22.15
N THR A 449 5.88 6.84 -21.83
CA THR A 449 7.10 7.42 -22.40
C THR A 449 7.93 6.37 -23.14
N THR A 450 8.84 6.80 -24.01
CA THR A 450 9.86 5.94 -24.62
C THR A 450 11.23 6.61 -24.47
N PRO A 451 12.15 6.06 -23.65
CA PRO A 451 12.02 4.85 -22.82
C PRO A 451 11.00 5.02 -21.67
N ARG A 452 10.59 3.91 -21.05
CA ARG A 452 9.74 3.92 -19.84
C ARG A 452 10.43 4.70 -18.71
N LEU A 453 9.68 5.56 -18.04
CA LEU A 453 10.18 6.38 -16.93
C LEU A 453 10.38 5.52 -15.67
N LYS A 454 11.53 5.68 -14.99
CA LYS A 454 11.81 4.96 -13.73
C LYS A 454 11.08 5.63 -12.57
N GLN A 455 10.65 4.84 -11.59
CA GLN A 455 10.03 5.36 -10.36
C GLN A 455 11.00 6.22 -9.54
N ILE A 456 12.28 5.86 -9.45
CA ILE A 456 13.27 6.67 -8.71
C ILE A 456 13.52 8.05 -9.33
N ASP A 457 13.33 8.18 -10.65
CA ASP A 457 13.54 9.45 -11.35
C ASP A 457 12.31 10.35 -11.24
N ARG A 458 11.10 9.78 -11.33
CA ARG A 458 9.83 10.51 -11.22
C ARG A 458 9.48 10.87 -9.77
N ASP A 459 9.61 9.89 -8.87
CA ASP A 459 9.10 9.97 -7.50
C ASP A 459 10.18 10.37 -6.50
N TRP A 460 11.27 11.02 -6.94
CA TRP A 460 12.38 11.45 -6.07
C TRP A 460 11.89 12.27 -4.87
N MET A 461 10.94 13.19 -5.10
CA MET A 461 10.39 14.05 -4.06
C MET A 461 9.57 13.25 -3.04
N TRP A 462 8.91 12.16 -3.45
CA TRP A 462 8.22 11.26 -2.51
C TRP A 462 9.21 10.64 -1.54
N TYR A 463 10.29 10.04 -2.06
CA TYR A 463 11.32 9.41 -1.23
C TYR A 463 12.01 10.42 -0.31
N GLU A 464 12.38 11.60 -0.80
CA GLU A 464 13.04 12.64 0.01
C GLU A 464 12.10 13.20 1.10
N THR A 465 10.84 13.44 0.77
CA THR A 465 9.87 14.02 1.71
C THR A 465 9.62 13.12 2.91
N TRP A 466 9.35 11.83 2.66
CA TRP A 466 9.15 10.86 3.74
C TRP A 466 10.40 10.66 4.60
N ALA A 467 11.58 10.61 3.98
CA ALA A 467 12.86 10.51 4.67
C ALA A 467 13.10 11.71 5.59
N ARG A 468 12.90 12.93 5.07
CA ARG A 468 13.10 14.18 5.79
C ARG A 468 12.28 14.23 7.08
N TYR A 469 11.02 13.80 7.01
CA TYR A 469 10.11 13.83 8.15
C TYR A 469 10.24 12.61 9.06
N ALA A 470 10.60 11.43 8.55
CA ALA A 470 10.98 10.29 9.39
C ALA A 470 12.27 10.55 10.17
N TRP A 471 13.18 11.37 9.62
CA TRP A 471 14.34 11.87 10.34
C TRP A 471 13.94 12.87 11.43
N ASN A 472 13.16 13.91 11.09
CA ASN A 472 12.63 14.87 12.05
C ASN A 472 11.35 15.50 11.50
N CYS A 473 10.22 15.23 12.15
CA CYS A 473 8.92 15.77 11.75
C CYS A 473 8.60 17.13 12.38
N HIS A 474 9.33 17.55 13.41
CA HIS A 474 9.16 18.79 14.18
C HIS A 474 9.87 20.01 13.55
N ARG A 475 9.81 20.13 12.22
CA ARG A 475 10.36 21.27 11.45
C ARG A 475 9.35 22.41 11.33
N ASP A 476 9.82 23.66 11.40
CA ASP A 476 8.95 24.84 11.24
C ASP A 476 8.36 24.90 9.83
N ARG A 477 7.06 25.17 9.73
CA ARG A 477 6.36 25.12 8.45
C ARG A 477 6.85 26.18 7.46
N LYS A 478 7.23 27.38 7.91
CA LYS A 478 7.71 28.43 7.00
C LYS A 478 9.08 28.07 6.45
N GLU A 479 9.95 27.51 7.29
CA GLU A 479 11.25 26.99 6.85
C GLU A 479 11.10 25.82 5.88
N GLU A 480 10.14 24.93 6.09
CA GLU A 480 9.86 23.84 5.16
C GLU A 480 9.32 24.32 3.82
N VAL A 481 8.46 25.33 3.79
CA VAL A 481 8.00 25.96 2.54
C VAL A 481 9.18 26.56 1.77
N ALA A 482 10.08 27.27 2.47
CA ALA A 482 11.28 27.81 1.85
C ALA A 482 12.19 26.70 1.31
N TYR A 483 12.48 25.68 2.13
CA TYR A 483 13.29 24.52 1.76
C TYR A 483 12.76 23.86 0.49
N TRP A 484 11.49 23.47 0.44
CA TRP A 484 10.93 22.78 -0.71
C TRP A 484 10.79 23.67 -1.95
N SER A 485 10.52 24.96 -1.75
CA SER A 485 10.53 25.93 -2.86
C SER A 485 11.91 26.03 -3.49
N ASP A 486 12.97 26.08 -2.67
CA ASP A 486 14.34 26.12 -3.14
C ASP A 486 14.73 24.80 -3.83
N ILE A 487 14.38 23.66 -3.27
CA ILE A 487 14.65 22.35 -3.89
C ILE A 487 13.97 22.24 -5.27
N LEU A 488 12.72 22.68 -5.39
CA LEU A 488 11.99 22.69 -6.66
C LEU A 488 12.56 23.69 -7.66
N ASP A 489 13.05 24.84 -7.19
CA ASP A 489 13.83 25.77 -8.03
C ASP A 489 15.10 25.10 -8.56
N HIS A 490 15.89 24.45 -7.71
CA HIS A 490 17.09 23.76 -8.16
C HIS A 490 16.78 22.66 -9.20
N TYR A 491 15.66 21.95 -9.04
CA TYR A 491 15.25 20.89 -9.97
C TYR A 491 14.72 21.43 -11.30
N TYR A 492 13.95 22.52 -11.32
CA TYR A 492 13.33 23.05 -12.55
C TYR A 492 14.00 24.32 -13.10
N GLN A 493 14.97 24.90 -12.39
CA GLN A 493 15.54 26.23 -12.64
C GLN A 493 14.47 27.28 -12.90
N CYS A 494 13.63 27.54 -11.90
CA CYS A 494 12.42 28.36 -12.03
C CYS A 494 12.42 29.64 -11.18
N GLY A 495 13.49 29.90 -10.44
CA GLY A 495 13.61 30.99 -9.47
C GLY A 495 12.51 30.94 -8.42
N ASP A 496 11.90 32.10 -8.16
CA ASP A 496 10.85 32.26 -7.15
C ASP A 496 9.54 31.50 -7.45
N GLN A 497 9.46 30.80 -8.58
CA GLN A 497 8.34 29.97 -8.98
C GLN A 497 8.32 28.59 -8.30
N GLY A 498 9.40 28.18 -7.64
CA GLY A 498 9.44 26.90 -6.91
C GLY A 498 8.30 26.77 -5.89
N LYS A 499 7.92 27.88 -5.26
CA LYS A 499 6.78 27.98 -4.33
C LYS A 499 5.42 27.65 -4.98
N ASN A 500 5.26 27.96 -6.27
CA ASN A 500 4.02 27.69 -7.01
C ASN A 500 3.94 26.21 -7.43
N ILE A 501 5.08 25.59 -7.70
CA ILE A 501 5.14 24.13 -7.91
C ILE A 501 4.82 23.40 -6.60
N LEU A 502 5.37 23.87 -5.47
CA LEU A 502 5.04 23.36 -4.14
C LEU A 502 3.54 23.48 -3.84
N GLU A 503 2.96 24.66 -4.06
CA GLU A 503 1.52 24.90 -3.90
C GLU A 503 0.70 23.92 -4.75
N ALA A 504 1.08 23.68 -6.01
CA ALA A 504 0.39 22.72 -6.86
C ALA A 504 0.41 21.29 -6.29
N TYR A 505 1.55 20.84 -5.75
CA TYR A 505 1.66 19.54 -5.08
C TYR A 505 0.82 19.46 -3.80
N GLU A 506 0.82 20.50 -2.98
CA GLU A 506 0.09 20.50 -1.72
C GLU A 506 -1.43 20.58 -1.94
N GLN A 507 -1.87 21.35 -2.93
CA GLN A 507 -3.28 21.44 -3.31
C GLN A 507 -3.79 20.13 -3.95
N THR A 508 -3.06 19.57 -4.94
CA THR A 508 -3.43 18.24 -5.48
C THR A 508 -3.35 17.13 -4.43
N GLY A 509 -2.44 17.29 -3.47
CA GLY A 509 -2.19 16.37 -2.38
C GLY A 509 -3.38 16.11 -1.45
N GLU A 510 -4.40 16.95 -1.47
CA GLU A 510 -5.62 16.81 -0.65
C GLU A 510 -6.78 16.14 -1.41
N ILE A 511 -6.74 16.06 -2.75
CA ILE A 511 -7.89 15.63 -3.56
C ILE A 511 -8.19 14.14 -3.37
N ALA A 512 -7.23 13.26 -3.69
CA ALA A 512 -7.44 11.81 -3.58
C ALA A 512 -7.66 11.33 -2.13
N PRO A 513 -6.93 11.84 -1.11
CA PRO A 513 -7.20 11.48 0.28
C PRO A 513 -8.61 11.84 0.74
N LYS A 514 -9.08 13.07 0.45
CA LYS A 514 -10.44 13.53 0.83
C LYS A 514 -11.53 12.76 0.10
N LEU A 515 -11.38 12.55 -1.21
CA LEU A 515 -12.33 11.79 -2.00
C LEU A 515 -12.46 10.35 -1.49
N LEU A 516 -11.34 9.67 -1.21
CA LEU A 516 -11.41 8.29 -0.74
C LEU A 516 -12.10 8.18 0.62
N ARG A 517 -11.69 8.96 1.62
CA ARG A 517 -12.23 8.80 2.99
C ARG A 517 -13.72 9.12 3.09
N THR A 518 -14.25 9.91 2.15
CA THR A 518 -15.64 10.38 2.17
C THR A 518 -16.56 9.51 1.29
N PHE A 519 -16.07 9.08 0.12
CA PHE A 519 -16.89 8.42 -0.90
C PHE A 519 -16.43 7.01 -1.24
N GLY A 520 -15.24 6.61 -0.79
CA GLY A 520 -14.64 5.33 -1.12
C GLY A 520 -15.46 4.15 -0.63
N ILE A 521 -15.20 3.00 -1.26
CA ILE A 521 -15.73 1.70 -0.85
C ILE A 521 -14.69 0.96 0.03
N SER A 522 -13.40 1.15 -0.27
CA SER A 522 -12.27 0.55 0.43
C SER A 522 -11.07 1.48 0.48
N ASP A 523 -10.24 1.35 1.51
CA ASP A 523 -8.84 1.79 1.49
C ASP A 523 -7.90 0.76 0.82
N GLY A 524 -8.42 -0.43 0.48
CA GLY A 524 -7.73 -1.50 -0.23
C GLY A 524 -7.63 -1.31 -1.75
N ASN A 525 -6.62 -1.92 -2.37
CA ASN A 525 -6.41 -1.88 -3.83
C ASN A 525 -7.46 -2.65 -4.66
N ARG A 526 -8.48 -3.23 -4.02
CA ARG A 526 -9.71 -3.61 -4.73
C ARG A 526 -10.35 -2.40 -5.41
N GLN A 527 -10.08 -1.18 -4.93
CA GLN A 527 -10.54 0.08 -5.49
C GLN A 527 -9.40 0.84 -6.16
N THR A 528 -9.67 1.32 -7.38
CA THR A 528 -8.83 2.31 -8.08
C THR A 528 -9.59 3.62 -8.14
N LEU A 529 -9.40 4.49 -7.13
CA LEU A 529 -10.19 5.72 -6.96
C LEU A 529 -10.15 6.61 -8.21
N LEU A 530 -8.96 6.80 -8.78
CA LEU A 530 -8.75 7.77 -9.87
C LEU A 530 -9.35 7.33 -11.21
N LEU A 531 -9.84 6.08 -11.34
CA LEU A 531 -10.68 5.68 -12.48
C LEU A 531 -12.12 6.18 -12.38
N GLY A 532 -12.53 6.72 -11.24
CA GLY A 532 -13.90 7.20 -10.97
C GLY A 532 -14.75 6.16 -10.24
N MET A 533 -16.02 6.50 -10.02
CA MET A 533 -17.03 5.64 -9.38
C MET A 533 -18.36 5.70 -10.14
N PHE A 534 -19.13 4.62 -10.10
CA PHE A 534 -20.51 4.57 -10.60
C PHE A 534 -21.48 5.18 -9.60
N MET A 535 -22.60 5.70 -10.07
CA MET A 535 -23.69 6.23 -9.24
C MET A 535 -24.23 5.19 -8.27
N GLY A 536 -24.37 3.94 -8.70
CA GLY A 536 -24.77 2.83 -7.83
C GLY A 536 -23.85 2.66 -6.61
N GLN A 537 -22.55 2.96 -6.75
CA GLN A 537 -21.57 2.90 -5.65
C GLN A 537 -21.71 4.08 -4.68
N LEU A 538 -22.24 5.22 -5.14
CA LEU A 538 -22.46 6.40 -4.29
C LEU A 538 -23.81 6.33 -3.56
N VAL A 539 -24.88 5.88 -4.23
CA VAL A 539 -26.23 5.86 -3.65
C VAL A 539 -26.55 4.55 -2.93
N ASN A 540 -25.79 3.49 -3.17
CA ASN A 540 -25.90 2.20 -2.49
C ASN A 540 -24.51 1.59 -2.20
N PRO A 541 -23.66 2.27 -1.42
CA PRO A 541 -22.26 1.87 -1.22
C PRO A 541 -22.14 0.48 -0.57
N PHE A 542 -23.01 0.13 0.38
CA PHE A 542 -22.95 -1.14 1.11
C PHE A 542 -23.17 -2.38 0.22
N LYS A 543 -23.84 -2.24 -0.93
CA LYS A 543 -23.92 -3.29 -1.98
C LYS A 543 -22.53 -3.75 -2.46
N TYR A 544 -21.52 -2.88 -2.34
CA TYR A 544 -20.15 -3.09 -2.78
C TYR A 544 -19.18 -3.42 -1.63
N HIS A 545 -19.68 -3.83 -0.46
CA HIS A 545 -18.87 -4.27 0.68
C HIS A 545 -18.02 -3.18 1.31
N VAL A 546 -18.62 -2.09 1.78
CA VAL A 546 -17.88 -1.10 2.57
C VAL A 546 -17.56 -1.65 3.94
N TYR A 547 -16.28 -1.63 4.33
CA TYR A 547 -15.89 -2.04 5.67
C TYR A 547 -16.22 -0.96 6.70
N LYS A 548 -16.77 -1.37 7.84
CA LYS A 548 -17.15 -0.43 8.91
C LYS A 548 -15.94 0.28 9.52
N ASN A 549 -14.83 -0.43 9.69
CA ASN A 549 -13.58 0.15 10.19
C ASN A 549 -13.01 1.17 9.21
N PHE A 550 -13.17 0.96 7.89
CA PHE A 550 -12.74 1.91 6.87
C PHE A 550 -13.40 3.28 7.06
N LEU A 551 -14.74 3.33 7.15
CA LEU A 551 -15.50 4.58 7.32
C LEU A 551 -15.20 5.30 8.64
N SER A 552 -14.92 4.53 9.69
CA SER A 552 -14.65 5.08 11.00
C SER A 552 -13.19 5.43 11.20
N SER A 553 -12.21 4.82 10.54
CA SER A 553 -10.82 5.01 10.99
C SER A 553 -10.01 5.95 10.09
N ASN A 554 -10.42 6.17 8.83
CA ASN A 554 -9.59 6.76 7.76
C ASN A 554 -9.60 8.29 7.66
N GLY A 555 -10.02 9.00 8.71
CA GLY A 555 -9.97 10.46 8.76
C GLY A 555 -10.74 11.06 9.92
N PRO A 556 -11.00 12.37 9.89
CA PRO A 556 -11.81 13.05 10.88
C PRO A 556 -13.20 12.42 11.05
N VAL A 557 -13.90 12.81 12.11
CA VAL A 557 -15.32 12.50 12.24
C VAL A 557 -16.05 13.13 11.04
N GLY A 558 -16.94 12.38 10.40
CA GLY A 558 -17.72 12.85 9.26
C GLY A 558 -18.88 11.92 8.92
N GLU A 559 -19.64 12.31 7.90
CA GLU A 559 -20.81 11.59 7.42
C GLU A 559 -20.56 11.03 6.01
N ILE A 560 -20.94 9.78 5.79
CA ILE A 560 -20.99 9.22 4.44
C ILE A 560 -22.19 9.80 3.68
N LEU A 561 -22.16 9.71 2.36
CA LEU A 561 -23.14 10.34 1.48
C LEU A 561 -24.60 10.00 1.80
N ILE A 562 -24.89 8.71 2.05
CA ILE A 562 -26.24 8.23 2.34
C ILE A 562 -26.75 8.68 3.72
N ASP A 563 -25.88 8.71 4.74
CA ASP A 563 -26.21 9.18 6.08
C ASP A 563 -26.49 10.68 6.06
N TYR A 564 -25.67 11.45 5.33
CA TYR A 564 -25.88 12.89 5.14
C TYR A 564 -27.23 13.16 4.45
N ALA A 565 -27.53 12.47 3.34
CA ALA A 565 -28.76 12.70 2.59
C ALA A 565 -30.02 12.36 3.41
N GLU A 566 -29.96 11.30 4.22
CA GLU A 566 -31.03 10.93 5.13
C GLU A 566 -31.26 11.99 6.21
N LYS A 567 -30.19 12.43 6.88
CA LYS A 567 -30.27 13.47 7.91
C LYS A 567 -30.80 14.79 7.37
N GLU A 568 -30.32 15.19 6.20
CA GLU A 568 -30.79 16.40 5.51
C GLU A 568 -32.30 16.32 5.25
N TRP A 569 -32.79 15.17 4.79
CA TRP A 569 -34.23 14.95 4.57
C TRP A 569 -35.04 15.00 5.88
N LYS A 570 -34.51 14.41 6.96
CA LYS A 570 -35.16 14.39 8.28
C LYS A 570 -35.03 15.73 9.04
N GLY A 571 -34.24 16.67 8.54
CA GLY A 571 -33.93 17.93 9.22
C GLY A 571 -33.08 17.72 10.50
N GLU A 572 -32.28 16.66 10.51
CA GLU A 572 -31.38 16.32 11.61
C GLU A 572 -30.07 17.13 11.53
N GLN A 573 -29.38 17.26 12.66
CA GLN A 573 -28.13 18.00 12.72
C GLN A 573 -26.96 17.17 12.14
N HIS A 574 -26.17 17.78 11.27
CA HIS A 574 -24.94 17.20 10.73
C HIS A 574 -23.75 17.30 11.69
N VAL A 575 -22.86 16.32 11.67
CA VAL A 575 -21.67 16.22 12.53
C VAL A 575 -20.41 15.91 11.73
N GLY A 576 -19.35 16.69 11.95
CA GLY A 576 -18.04 16.43 11.33
C GLY A 576 -17.93 16.89 9.87
N GLU A 577 -17.02 16.28 9.11
CA GLU A 577 -16.88 16.48 7.66
C GLU A 577 -18.16 16.04 6.94
N THR A 578 -18.67 16.88 6.03
CA THR A 578 -19.88 16.58 5.26
C THR A 578 -19.56 16.38 3.78
N PRO A 579 -20.30 15.51 3.06
CA PRO A 579 -20.10 15.31 1.63
C PRO A 579 -20.12 16.60 0.78
N PRO A 580 -21.07 17.55 0.97
CA PRO A 580 -21.07 18.82 0.23
C PRO A 580 -19.86 19.70 0.51
N GLN A 581 -19.36 19.69 1.76
CA GLN A 581 -18.13 20.40 2.12
C GLN A 581 -16.94 19.81 1.35
N ILE A 582 -16.79 18.48 1.37
CA ILE A 582 -15.64 17.82 0.75
C ILE A 582 -15.61 18.06 -0.77
N ILE A 583 -16.72 17.91 -1.48
CA ILE A 583 -16.73 18.15 -2.94
C ILE A 583 -16.42 19.62 -3.29
N LYS A 584 -16.82 20.57 -2.44
CA LYS A 584 -16.46 21.98 -2.61
C LYS A 584 -14.96 22.21 -2.41
N GLU A 585 -14.40 21.62 -1.36
CA GLU A 585 -12.97 21.74 -1.06
C GLU A 585 -12.09 21.13 -2.15
N VAL A 586 -12.40 19.92 -2.64
CA VAL A 586 -11.57 19.28 -3.68
C VAL A 586 -11.62 20.02 -5.03
N VAL A 587 -12.74 20.65 -5.37
CA VAL A 587 -12.83 21.53 -6.56
C VAL A 587 -11.97 22.78 -6.37
N GLU A 588 -11.99 23.40 -5.18
CA GLU A 588 -11.14 24.56 -4.91
C GLU A 588 -9.65 24.16 -4.92
N HIS A 589 -9.29 23.02 -4.33
CA HIS A 589 -7.93 22.46 -4.41
C HIS A 589 -7.49 22.28 -5.87
N GLY A 590 -8.31 21.67 -6.72
CA GLY A 590 -8.02 21.51 -8.15
C GLY A 590 -7.78 22.84 -8.87
N LYS A 591 -8.64 23.84 -8.60
CA LYS A 591 -8.52 25.18 -9.19
C LYS A 591 -7.26 25.91 -8.72
N LEU A 592 -6.93 25.86 -7.43
CA LEU A 592 -5.74 26.49 -6.87
C LEU A 592 -4.47 25.83 -7.41
N ALA A 593 -4.45 24.50 -7.51
CA ALA A 593 -3.34 23.77 -8.11
C ALA A 593 -3.11 24.17 -9.58
N VAL A 594 -4.18 24.27 -10.37
CA VAL A 594 -4.09 24.74 -11.76
C VAL A 594 -3.55 26.16 -11.83
N ALA A 595 -4.06 27.08 -11.00
CA ALA A 595 -3.56 28.46 -10.99
C ALA A 595 -2.06 28.52 -10.63
N ALA A 596 -1.63 27.74 -9.65
CA ALA A 596 -0.24 27.70 -9.22
C ALA A 596 0.68 27.10 -10.30
N ILE A 597 0.32 25.95 -10.90
CA ILE A 597 1.16 25.33 -11.92
C ILE A 597 1.25 26.16 -13.21
N GLU A 598 0.18 26.91 -13.54
CA GLU A 598 0.20 27.87 -14.66
C GLU A 598 1.13 29.05 -14.37
N GLU A 599 1.12 29.58 -13.15
CA GLU A 599 2.06 30.62 -12.74
C GLU A 599 3.51 30.14 -12.84
N ALA A 600 3.78 28.93 -12.34
CA ALA A 600 5.11 28.32 -12.43
C ALA A 600 5.57 28.11 -13.88
N SER A 601 4.64 27.74 -14.78
CA SER A 601 4.96 27.44 -16.18
C SER A 601 5.52 28.62 -16.98
N LYS A 602 5.45 29.85 -16.42
CA LYS A 602 6.04 31.04 -17.04
C LYS A 602 7.56 31.04 -17.04
N ASN A 603 8.20 30.26 -16.15
CA ASN A 603 9.66 30.23 -16.03
C ASN A 603 10.16 28.84 -15.62
N ILE A 604 10.48 27.99 -16.59
CA ILE A 604 11.05 26.64 -16.37
C ILE A 604 12.32 26.50 -17.21
N GLY A 605 13.47 26.37 -16.56
CA GLY A 605 14.77 26.25 -17.23
C GLY A 605 15.18 24.81 -17.56
N THR A 606 15.00 23.88 -16.62
CA THR A 606 15.44 22.47 -16.73
C THR A 606 14.30 21.50 -16.42
N ASN A 607 14.48 20.22 -16.78
CA ASN A 607 13.46 19.17 -16.59
C ASN A 607 12.07 19.54 -17.18
N GLN A 608 12.05 20.28 -18.30
CA GLN A 608 10.83 20.79 -18.92
C GLN A 608 9.82 19.69 -19.27
N GLU A 609 10.28 18.57 -19.82
CA GLU A 609 9.38 17.45 -20.14
C GLU A 609 8.73 16.85 -18.89
N GLU A 610 9.46 16.82 -17.76
CA GLU A 610 8.92 16.35 -16.49
C GLU A 610 7.93 17.36 -15.89
N PHE A 611 8.23 18.65 -16.02
CA PHE A 611 7.31 19.71 -15.62
C PHE A 611 5.99 19.65 -16.41
N GLU A 612 6.04 19.42 -17.73
CA GLU A 612 4.83 19.30 -18.54
C GLU A 612 3.98 18.07 -18.16
N ARG A 613 4.63 16.97 -17.74
CA ARG A 613 3.91 15.80 -17.19
C ARG A 613 3.26 16.13 -15.84
N LEU A 614 3.97 16.79 -14.93
CA LEU A 614 3.40 17.28 -13.68
C LEU A 614 2.20 18.23 -13.92
N LYS A 615 2.34 19.17 -14.86
CA LYS A 615 1.27 20.08 -15.25
C LYS A 615 0.06 19.34 -15.80
N ASN A 616 0.27 18.31 -16.61
CA ASN A 616 -0.81 17.44 -17.07
C ASN A 616 -1.49 16.70 -15.90
N ASP A 617 -0.74 16.17 -14.94
CA ASP A 617 -1.28 15.50 -13.75
C ASP A 617 -2.14 16.45 -12.90
N VAL A 618 -1.72 17.71 -12.74
CA VAL A 618 -2.52 18.74 -12.05
C VAL A 618 -3.85 18.99 -12.76
N TYR A 619 -3.87 19.05 -14.10
CA TYR A 619 -5.12 19.13 -14.85
C TYR A 619 -5.99 17.88 -14.70
N CYS A 620 -5.39 16.69 -14.68
CA CYS A 620 -6.11 15.44 -14.47
C CYS A 620 -6.78 15.41 -13.09
N TYR A 621 -6.07 15.83 -12.04
CA TYR A 621 -6.64 15.98 -10.70
C TYR A 621 -7.80 16.97 -10.66
N ASN A 622 -7.69 18.11 -11.36
CA ASN A 622 -8.80 19.06 -11.47
C ASN A 622 -10.01 18.46 -12.22
N ASP A 623 -9.79 17.73 -13.32
CA ASP A 623 -10.87 17.04 -14.04
C ASP A 623 -11.55 15.97 -13.16
N ILE A 624 -10.77 15.21 -12.37
CA ILE A 624 -11.30 14.24 -11.39
C ILE A 624 -12.13 14.93 -10.31
N ALA A 625 -11.63 16.02 -9.72
CA ALA A 625 -12.33 16.74 -8.66
C ALA A 625 -13.69 17.27 -9.14
N ASN A 626 -13.75 17.87 -10.33
CA ASN A 626 -14.99 18.36 -10.92
C ASN A 626 -15.92 17.21 -11.33
N CYS A 627 -15.38 16.13 -11.92
CA CYS A 627 -16.14 14.93 -12.25
C CYS A 627 -16.83 14.32 -11.03
N PHE A 628 -16.09 14.15 -9.91
CA PHE A 628 -16.63 13.63 -8.66
C PHE A 628 -17.65 14.59 -8.04
N SER A 629 -17.36 15.89 -8.00
CA SER A 629 -18.27 16.89 -7.44
C SER A 629 -19.64 16.87 -8.13
N ASP A 630 -19.66 16.88 -9.46
CA ASP A 630 -20.90 16.78 -10.23
C ASP A 630 -21.61 15.44 -10.00
N LYS A 631 -20.87 14.32 -9.98
CA LYS A 631 -21.47 13.00 -9.76
C LYS A 631 -22.07 12.87 -8.35
N VAL A 632 -21.44 13.44 -7.33
CA VAL A 632 -21.96 13.46 -5.94
C VAL A 632 -23.18 14.37 -5.82
N ASN A 633 -23.19 15.54 -6.47
CA ASN A 633 -24.38 16.41 -6.51
C ASN A 633 -25.57 15.68 -7.18
N ALA A 634 -25.33 14.95 -8.26
CA ALA A 634 -26.35 14.07 -8.85
C ALA A 634 -26.81 13.00 -7.86
N ALA A 635 -25.88 12.37 -7.13
CA ALA A 635 -26.21 11.32 -6.16
C ALA A 635 -27.05 11.84 -4.98
N LEU A 636 -26.79 13.05 -4.48
CA LEU A 636 -27.63 13.71 -3.46
C LEU A 636 -29.07 13.91 -3.94
N LEU A 637 -29.26 14.31 -5.18
CA LEU A 637 -30.59 14.48 -5.78
C LEU A 637 -31.30 13.13 -5.98
N VAL A 638 -30.57 12.09 -6.40
CA VAL A 638 -31.12 10.73 -6.53
C VAL A 638 -31.48 10.14 -5.16
N LEU A 639 -30.68 10.39 -4.13
CA LEU A 639 -30.99 10.00 -2.75
C LEU A 639 -32.18 10.80 -2.21
N ARG A 640 -32.31 12.08 -2.55
CA ARG A 640 -33.49 12.87 -2.21
C ARG A 640 -34.76 12.31 -2.86
N TYR A 641 -34.69 11.88 -4.12
CA TYR A 641 -35.81 11.23 -4.83
C TYR A 641 -36.35 10.01 -4.08
N LYS A 642 -35.48 9.25 -3.38
CA LYS A 642 -35.88 8.13 -2.51
C LYS A 642 -36.99 8.52 -1.52
N TYR A 643 -36.97 9.76 -1.04
CA TYR A 643 -37.90 10.26 -0.04
C TYR A 643 -38.98 11.18 -0.61
N SER A 644 -38.64 12.02 -1.59
CA SER A 644 -39.58 12.97 -2.19
C SER A 644 -40.53 12.32 -3.18
N ASN A 645 -40.07 11.25 -3.85
CA ASN A 645 -40.68 10.67 -5.04
C ASN A 645 -40.97 11.70 -6.16
N ASP A 646 -40.28 12.85 -6.15
CA ASP A 646 -40.42 13.90 -7.15
C ASP A 646 -39.42 13.67 -8.30
N ILE A 647 -39.94 13.35 -9.49
CA ILE A 647 -39.13 13.09 -10.68
C ILE A 647 -38.23 14.28 -11.03
N LYS A 648 -38.58 15.52 -10.63
CA LYS A 648 -37.73 16.70 -10.84
C LYS A 648 -36.36 16.59 -10.17
N ASP A 649 -36.26 15.87 -9.05
CA ASP A 649 -34.97 15.61 -8.42
C ASP A 649 -34.07 14.81 -9.38
N LEU A 650 -34.64 13.82 -10.10
CA LEU A 650 -33.92 13.04 -11.10
C LEU A 650 -33.58 13.84 -12.37
N GLU A 651 -34.48 14.71 -12.83
CA GLU A 651 -34.21 15.61 -13.98
C GLU A 651 -33.05 16.57 -13.69
N HIS A 652 -32.96 17.10 -12.46
CA HIS A 652 -31.80 17.91 -12.06
C HIS A 652 -30.53 17.07 -11.91
N ALA A 653 -30.63 15.83 -11.44
CA ALA A 653 -29.49 14.92 -11.34
C ALA A 653 -28.89 14.61 -12.72
N GLU A 654 -29.72 14.51 -13.76
CA GLU A 654 -29.29 14.29 -15.15
C GLU A 654 -28.33 15.38 -15.62
N VAL A 655 -28.61 16.66 -15.33
CA VAL A 655 -27.76 17.81 -15.72
C VAL A 655 -26.36 17.69 -15.12
N PHE A 656 -26.27 17.29 -13.85
CA PHE A 656 -25.00 17.06 -13.19
C PHE A 656 -24.27 15.85 -13.77
N LEU A 657 -24.95 14.75 -14.09
CA LEU A 657 -24.31 13.58 -14.71
C LEU A 657 -23.76 13.89 -16.12
N GLU A 658 -24.47 14.71 -16.90
CA GLU A 658 -23.95 15.19 -18.19
C GLU A 658 -22.68 16.04 -18.03
N SER A 659 -22.64 16.90 -17.00
CA SER A 659 -21.46 17.72 -16.69
C SER A 659 -20.29 16.86 -16.21
N SER A 660 -20.54 15.92 -15.30
CA SER A 660 -19.57 14.93 -14.83
C SER A 660 -18.91 14.18 -16.00
N LEU A 661 -19.72 13.71 -16.96
CA LEU A 661 -19.21 12.99 -18.14
C LEU A 661 -18.36 13.86 -19.07
N LYS A 662 -18.61 15.18 -19.15
CA LYS A 662 -17.74 16.11 -19.89
C LYS A 662 -16.37 16.22 -19.23
N HIS A 663 -16.32 16.36 -17.91
CA HIS A 663 -15.06 16.36 -17.16
C HIS A 663 -14.31 15.03 -17.32
N TYR A 664 -15.01 13.90 -17.24
CA TYR A 664 -14.41 12.59 -17.50
C TYR A 664 -13.86 12.46 -18.93
N THR A 665 -14.56 13.02 -19.92
CA THR A 665 -14.08 13.04 -21.32
C THR A 665 -12.81 13.89 -21.46
N SER A 666 -12.70 15.01 -20.75
CA SER A 666 -11.46 15.81 -20.69
C SER A 666 -10.32 15.00 -20.08
N LEU A 667 -10.57 14.30 -18.98
CA LEU A 667 -9.59 13.41 -18.34
C LEU A 667 -9.10 12.31 -19.29
N VAL A 668 -9.99 11.66 -20.02
CA VAL A 668 -9.62 10.65 -21.05
C VAL A 668 -8.71 11.26 -22.12
N ASN A 669 -9.03 12.45 -22.60
CA ASN A 669 -8.21 13.13 -23.61
C ASN A 669 -6.81 13.47 -23.12
N ARG A 670 -6.65 13.76 -21.82
CA ARG A 670 -5.35 14.05 -21.21
C ARG A 670 -4.53 12.79 -20.94
N THR A 671 -5.18 11.64 -20.76
CA THR A 671 -4.54 10.40 -20.29
C THR A 671 -4.23 9.38 -21.39
N LYS A 672 -5.05 9.30 -22.44
CA LYS A 672 -4.93 8.30 -23.54
C LYS A 672 -3.54 8.20 -24.18
N ASP A 673 -2.82 9.31 -24.22
CA ASP A 673 -1.50 9.42 -24.82
C ASP A 673 -0.38 9.67 -23.81
N THR A 674 -0.70 9.81 -22.53
CA THR A 674 0.27 10.13 -21.45
C THR A 674 0.40 9.03 -20.40
N TYR A 675 -0.55 8.10 -20.31
CA TYR A 675 -0.53 6.99 -19.37
C TYR A 675 -0.80 5.64 -20.05
N LEU A 676 -0.24 4.58 -19.47
CA LEU A 676 -0.44 3.18 -19.90
C LEU A 676 -1.66 2.56 -19.21
N TYR A 677 -1.88 2.91 -17.96
CA TYR A 677 -2.94 2.41 -17.08
C TYR A 677 -3.04 3.32 -15.83
N ALA A 678 -4.10 3.14 -15.05
CA ALA A 678 -4.26 3.69 -13.70
C ALA A 678 -3.76 2.70 -12.64
N ASN A 679 -4.43 1.55 -12.48
CA ASN A 679 -4.02 0.53 -11.51
C ASN A 679 -2.89 -0.36 -12.03
N SER A 680 -1.86 -0.56 -11.20
CA SER A 680 -0.79 -1.51 -11.49
C SER A 680 -1.17 -2.95 -11.11
N MET A 681 -2.08 -3.18 -10.16
CA MET A 681 -2.67 -4.50 -9.93
C MET A 681 -3.78 -4.78 -10.96
N GLN A 682 -3.52 -5.65 -11.93
CA GLN A 682 -4.37 -5.84 -13.12
C GLN A 682 -5.08 -7.20 -13.13
N THR A 683 -5.55 -7.62 -11.95
CA THR A 683 -6.11 -8.96 -11.72
C THR A 683 -7.60 -8.92 -11.38
N ALA A 684 -8.21 -10.10 -11.18
CA ALA A 684 -9.59 -10.23 -10.73
C ALA A 684 -9.85 -9.67 -9.31
N MET A 685 -8.79 -9.31 -8.57
CA MET A 685 -8.86 -8.71 -7.24
C MET A 685 -9.31 -7.26 -7.28
N ARG A 686 -9.11 -6.56 -8.41
CA ARG A 686 -9.61 -5.19 -8.60
C ARG A 686 -11.10 -5.25 -8.93
N ARG A 687 -11.94 -4.63 -8.10
CA ARG A 687 -13.42 -4.70 -8.16
C ARG A 687 -14.11 -3.36 -8.38
N VAL A 688 -13.51 -2.26 -7.90
CA VAL A 688 -14.09 -0.91 -7.93
C VAL A 688 -13.19 -0.01 -8.78
N PRO A 689 -13.73 0.73 -9.76
CA PRO A 689 -15.17 0.88 -10.08
C PRO A 689 -15.80 -0.34 -10.76
N ILE A 690 -15.03 -1.21 -11.41
CA ILE A 690 -15.52 -2.43 -12.08
C ILE A 690 -14.43 -3.52 -12.05
N ALA A 691 -14.78 -4.78 -12.29
CA ALA A 691 -13.82 -5.88 -12.31
C ALA A 691 -12.63 -5.61 -13.27
N GLY A 692 -11.41 -5.85 -12.79
CA GLY A 692 -10.15 -5.76 -13.56
C GLY A 692 -9.65 -7.10 -14.12
N LYS A 693 -10.50 -8.14 -14.08
CA LYS A 693 -10.13 -9.52 -14.46
C LYS A 693 -9.62 -9.58 -15.90
N GLY A 694 -8.40 -10.10 -16.09
CA GLY A 694 -7.76 -10.20 -17.40
C GLY A 694 -7.09 -8.90 -17.85
N GLY A 695 -6.78 -7.99 -16.92
CA GLY A 695 -6.10 -6.73 -17.20
C GLY A 695 -6.92 -5.74 -18.03
N ILE A 696 -8.24 -5.79 -17.96
CA ILE A 696 -9.16 -4.84 -18.61
C ILE A 696 -9.63 -3.76 -17.62
N ASN A 697 -10.26 -2.70 -18.12
CA ASN A 697 -10.82 -1.61 -17.32
C ASN A 697 -9.75 -0.97 -16.40
N LYS A 698 -8.53 -0.84 -16.90
CA LYS A 698 -7.39 -0.27 -16.20
C LYS A 698 -7.06 1.14 -16.67
N HIS A 699 -7.69 1.62 -17.73
CA HIS A 699 -7.47 2.96 -18.28
C HIS A 699 -8.79 3.73 -18.44
N TRP A 700 -8.77 5.06 -18.32
CA TRP A 700 -9.97 5.90 -18.33
C TRP A 700 -10.79 5.77 -19.62
N ASP A 701 -10.15 5.55 -20.77
CA ASP A 701 -10.84 5.34 -22.04
C ASP A 701 -11.68 4.05 -22.08
N GLU A 702 -11.26 3.00 -21.38
CA GLU A 702 -12.03 1.77 -21.19
C GLU A 702 -13.26 2.00 -20.29
N LEU A 703 -13.18 2.98 -19.38
CA LEU A 703 -14.27 3.32 -18.44
C LEU A 703 -15.29 4.29 -19.02
N LEU A 704 -14.90 5.14 -19.98
CA LEU A 704 -15.78 6.14 -20.59
C LEU A 704 -17.06 5.54 -21.20
N PRO A 705 -17.01 4.43 -21.99
CA PRO A 705 -18.23 3.79 -22.49
C PRO A 705 -19.17 3.31 -21.39
N HIS A 706 -18.64 2.86 -20.25
CA HIS A 706 -19.47 2.41 -19.12
C HIS A 706 -20.19 3.58 -18.46
N PHE A 707 -19.53 4.73 -18.29
CA PHE A 707 -20.17 5.94 -17.76
C PHE A 707 -21.15 6.59 -18.74
N GLN A 708 -20.88 6.51 -20.04
CA GLN A 708 -21.86 6.88 -21.06
C GLN A 708 -23.12 6.00 -20.96
N LYS A 709 -22.92 4.69 -20.80
CA LYS A 709 -24.03 3.75 -20.65
C LYS A 709 -24.85 3.99 -19.39
N GLU A 710 -24.19 4.27 -18.26
CA GLU A 710 -24.83 4.65 -17.00
C GLU A 710 -25.78 5.85 -17.19
N LEU A 711 -25.33 6.90 -17.86
CA LEU A 711 -26.14 8.08 -18.16
C LEU A 711 -27.30 7.78 -19.11
N GLU A 712 -27.08 7.02 -20.18
CA GLU A 712 -28.13 6.61 -21.12
C GLU A 712 -29.25 5.83 -20.43
N VAL A 713 -28.88 4.89 -19.56
CA VAL A 713 -29.82 4.08 -18.78
C VAL A 713 -30.60 4.95 -17.81
N PHE A 714 -29.93 5.86 -17.11
CA PHE A 714 -30.58 6.81 -16.19
C PHE A 714 -31.65 7.66 -16.90
N LYS A 715 -31.31 8.25 -18.05
CA LYS A 715 -32.26 9.03 -18.87
C LYS A 715 -33.47 8.21 -19.31
N ARG A 716 -33.22 6.99 -19.80
CA ARG A 716 -34.29 6.05 -20.20
C ARG A 716 -35.23 5.75 -19.02
N ASN A 717 -34.67 5.51 -17.83
CA ASN A 717 -35.44 5.16 -16.65
C ASN A 717 -36.27 6.35 -16.15
N ILE A 718 -35.75 7.59 -16.23
CA ILE A 718 -36.53 8.82 -15.98
C ILE A 718 -37.73 8.91 -16.93
N GLU A 719 -37.52 8.75 -18.24
CA GLU A 719 -38.62 8.84 -19.23
C GLU A 719 -39.67 7.76 -19.01
N THR A 720 -39.25 6.56 -18.60
CA THR A 720 -40.18 5.48 -18.32
C THR A 720 -40.98 5.73 -17.04
N LEU A 721 -40.38 6.31 -16.00
CA LEU A 721 -41.08 6.77 -14.80
C LEU A 721 -42.13 7.84 -15.12
N LYS A 722 -41.81 8.80 -16.00
CA LYS A 722 -42.76 9.82 -16.46
C LYS A 722 -43.95 9.21 -17.19
N ALA A 723 -43.69 8.22 -18.06
CA ALA A 723 -44.73 7.54 -18.81
C ALA A 723 -45.68 6.72 -17.93
N ASN A 724 -45.17 6.14 -16.83
CA ASN A 724 -45.91 5.23 -15.95
C ASN A 724 -46.43 5.88 -14.66
N GLY A 725 -46.47 7.21 -14.58
CA GLY A 725 -47.00 7.93 -13.43
C GLY A 725 -46.18 7.78 -12.13
N GLY A 726 -44.87 7.53 -12.25
CA GLY A 726 -43.93 7.49 -11.13
C GLY A 726 -43.85 6.17 -10.36
N ALA A 727 -44.49 5.10 -10.83
CA ALA A 727 -44.41 3.78 -10.18
C ALA A 727 -43.15 2.99 -10.62
N LYS A 728 -42.49 2.34 -9.64
CA LYS A 728 -41.32 1.46 -9.81
C LYS A 728 -41.64 0.37 -10.84
N ILE A 729 -40.77 0.21 -11.84
CA ILE A 729 -40.85 -0.91 -12.78
C ILE A 729 -40.11 -2.07 -12.12
N SER A 730 -40.85 -3.04 -11.60
CA SER A 730 -40.26 -4.34 -11.29
C SER A 730 -40.01 -5.05 -12.62
N GLU A 731 -38.75 -5.18 -13.03
CA GLU A 731 -38.42 -6.30 -13.91
C GLU A 731 -38.83 -7.58 -13.17
N GLU A 732 -39.57 -8.48 -13.84
CA GLU A 732 -39.92 -9.77 -13.25
C GLU A 732 -38.63 -10.57 -13.01
N LEU A 733 -38.17 -10.57 -11.75
CA LEU A 733 -36.98 -11.31 -11.34
C LEU A 733 -37.22 -12.80 -11.57
N LYS A 734 -36.31 -13.44 -12.32
CA LYS A 734 -36.43 -14.84 -12.70
C LYS A 734 -36.31 -15.73 -11.46
N VAL A 735 -37.31 -16.58 -11.23
CA VAL A 735 -37.24 -17.63 -10.20
C VAL A 735 -36.30 -18.74 -10.64
N TYR A 736 -35.22 -18.95 -9.88
CA TYR A 736 -34.18 -19.91 -10.24
C TYR A 736 -34.66 -21.35 -10.16
N ASP A 737 -34.37 -22.11 -11.21
CA ASP A 737 -34.67 -23.53 -11.23
C ASP A 737 -33.58 -24.33 -10.51
N PRO A 738 -33.96 -25.26 -9.62
CA PRO A 738 -32.99 -26.05 -8.87
C PRO A 738 -32.27 -27.06 -9.78
N VAL A 739 -30.97 -27.22 -9.56
CA VAL A 739 -30.21 -28.34 -10.12
C VAL A 739 -30.13 -29.47 -9.10
N GLU A 740 -30.50 -30.67 -9.53
CA GLU A 740 -30.38 -31.85 -8.70
C GLU A 740 -28.91 -32.26 -8.53
N VAL A 741 -28.47 -32.32 -7.27
CA VAL A 741 -27.15 -32.80 -6.88
C VAL A 741 -27.30 -33.89 -5.84
N LYS A 742 -26.33 -34.81 -5.78
CA LYS A 742 -26.30 -35.87 -4.77
C LYS A 742 -25.48 -35.43 -3.58
N ILE A 743 -26.14 -35.18 -2.44
CA ILE A 743 -25.47 -34.84 -1.19
C ILE A 743 -24.81 -36.08 -0.59
N LEU A 744 -23.52 -35.97 -0.27
CA LEU A 744 -22.69 -37.07 0.24
C LEU A 744 -22.49 -37.01 1.76
N ASN A 745 -22.89 -35.91 2.42
CA ASN A 745 -22.91 -35.79 3.87
C ASN A 745 -23.93 -36.75 4.49
N LYS A 746 -23.52 -37.51 5.52
CA LYS A 746 -24.43 -38.40 6.26
C LYS A 746 -25.27 -37.59 7.25
N GLY A 747 -26.56 -37.89 7.34
CA GLY A 747 -27.46 -37.36 8.38
C GLY A 747 -27.98 -35.93 8.16
N VAL A 748 -27.58 -35.25 7.09
CA VAL A 748 -28.11 -33.92 6.76
C VAL A 748 -29.46 -34.01 6.05
N LYS A 749 -30.34 -33.05 6.29
CA LYS A 749 -31.65 -32.94 5.64
C LYS A 749 -31.67 -31.78 4.65
N ARG A 750 -32.64 -31.80 3.74
CA ARG A 750 -32.96 -30.65 2.87
C ARG A 750 -34.10 -29.87 3.51
N TYR A 751 -34.13 -28.55 3.34
CA TYR A 751 -35.23 -27.69 3.78
C TYR A 751 -35.65 -26.75 2.63
N SER A 752 -36.94 -26.42 2.53
CA SER A 752 -37.41 -25.47 1.51
C SER A 752 -37.14 -24.03 1.96
N LEU A 753 -36.86 -23.14 1.01
CA LEU A 753 -36.73 -21.71 1.29
C LEU A 753 -38.11 -21.04 1.26
N THR A 754 -38.90 -21.28 2.30
CA THR A 754 -40.24 -20.70 2.47
C THR A 754 -40.48 -20.29 3.92
N LYS A 755 -41.42 -19.37 4.14
CA LYS A 755 -41.79 -18.89 5.48
C LYS A 755 -42.16 -20.06 6.41
N GLY A 756 -41.67 -20.01 7.65
CA GLY A 756 -41.91 -21.00 8.70
C GLY A 756 -40.97 -22.21 8.67
N GLN A 757 -40.01 -22.27 7.74
CA GLN A 757 -39.05 -23.38 7.66
C GLN A 757 -37.86 -23.16 8.59
N GLN A 758 -37.48 -24.22 9.30
CA GLN A 758 -36.34 -24.22 10.19
C GLN A 758 -35.04 -24.44 9.41
N VAL A 759 -34.06 -23.56 9.59
CA VAL A 759 -32.84 -23.54 8.77
C VAL A 759 -31.67 -24.36 9.36
N TYR A 760 -31.73 -24.67 10.66
CA TYR A 760 -30.73 -25.49 11.38
C TYR A 760 -31.36 -26.73 12.02
N SER A 761 -30.59 -27.79 12.22
CA SER A 761 -31.10 -29.04 12.81
C SER A 761 -31.33 -28.97 14.33
N ASP A 762 -30.64 -28.05 15.01
CA ASP A 762 -30.55 -27.93 16.47
C ASP A 762 -30.90 -26.52 17.00
N ASN A 763 -31.00 -25.51 16.13
CA ASN A 763 -31.52 -24.18 16.44
C ASN A 763 -32.93 -24.02 15.85
N LYS A 764 -33.89 -23.59 16.68
CA LYS A 764 -35.32 -23.49 16.34
C LYS A 764 -35.70 -22.26 15.50
N THR A 765 -34.73 -21.45 15.09
CA THR A 765 -35.02 -20.26 14.27
C THR A 765 -35.65 -20.64 12.92
N MET A 766 -36.54 -19.78 12.42
CA MET A 766 -37.33 -20.04 11.21
C MET A 766 -37.30 -18.86 10.25
N ILE A 767 -37.45 -19.14 8.96
CA ILE A 767 -37.58 -18.11 7.91
C ILE A 767 -38.88 -17.32 8.13
N ASN A 768 -38.81 -15.99 8.16
CA ASN A 768 -39.97 -15.10 8.16
C ASN A 768 -40.24 -14.48 6.78
N GLY A 769 -39.18 -14.25 5.99
CA GLY A 769 -39.27 -13.74 4.62
C GLY A 769 -38.15 -14.30 3.74
N VAL A 770 -38.42 -14.43 2.45
CA VAL A 770 -37.47 -14.87 1.42
C VAL A 770 -37.84 -14.20 0.10
N CYS A 771 -36.85 -13.80 -0.70
CA CYS A 771 -37.07 -13.22 -2.02
C CYS A 771 -37.62 -14.26 -3.01
N ASP A 772 -38.36 -13.80 -4.01
CA ASP A 772 -39.11 -14.67 -4.92
C ASP A 772 -38.20 -15.62 -5.71
N GLU A 773 -36.97 -15.21 -6.01
CA GLU A 773 -36.05 -15.96 -6.86
C GLU A 773 -35.59 -17.27 -6.25
N LEU A 774 -35.60 -17.36 -4.92
CA LEU A 774 -35.10 -18.50 -4.17
C LEU A 774 -36.20 -19.51 -3.82
N GLN A 775 -37.48 -19.19 -4.06
CA GLN A 775 -38.62 -19.97 -3.53
C GLN A 775 -38.68 -21.42 -4.03
N LYS A 776 -38.14 -21.72 -5.21
CA LYS A 776 -38.06 -23.09 -5.76
C LYS A 776 -36.91 -23.90 -5.17
N LEU A 777 -35.94 -23.26 -4.56
CA LEU A 777 -34.72 -23.91 -4.11
C LEU A 777 -34.93 -24.63 -2.77
N SER A 778 -34.02 -25.54 -2.48
CA SER A 778 -33.94 -26.20 -1.20
C SER A 778 -32.53 -26.10 -0.66
N GLY A 779 -32.40 -25.77 0.62
CA GLY A 779 -31.14 -25.69 1.34
C GLY A 779 -30.69 -27.03 1.91
N VAL A 780 -29.49 -27.07 2.50
CA VAL A 780 -28.98 -28.22 3.27
C VAL A 780 -28.91 -27.82 4.74
N GLN A 781 -29.65 -28.53 5.59
CA GLN A 781 -29.78 -28.24 7.01
C GLN A 781 -28.59 -28.83 7.78
N PHE A 782 -27.73 -27.95 8.29
CA PHE A 782 -26.60 -28.29 9.17
C PHE A 782 -26.93 -27.93 10.64
N SER A 783 -26.06 -28.35 11.57
CA SER A 783 -26.14 -27.98 12.99
C SER A 783 -25.49 -26.62 13.23
N ASP A 784 -26.22 -25.71 13.88
CA ASP A 784 -25.75 -24.40 14.32
C ASP A 784 -24.53 -24.54 15.25
N MET A 785 -24.63 -25.44 16.25
CA MET A 785 -23.54 -25.65 17.20
C MET A 785 -22.29 -26.22 16.54
N GLN A 786 -22.45 -27.20 15.65
CA GLN A 786 -21.30 -27.80 14.95
C GLN A 786 -20.64 -26.80 14.00
N GLN A 787 -21.41 -25.98 13.29
CA GLN A 787 -20.85 -24.96 12.41
C GLN A 787 -19.99 -23.95 13.18
N GLN A 788 -20.43 -23.52 14.36
CA GLN A 788 -19.64 -22.63 15.22
C GLN A 788 -18.36 -23.28 15.75
N ALA A 789 -18.39 -24.58 16.07
CA ALA A 789 -17.23 -25.29 16.62
C ALA A 789 -16.22 -25.73 15.55
N GLU A 790 -16.70 -26.23 14.42
CA GLU A 790 -15.92 -27.01 13.44
C GLU A 790 -15.98 -26.45 12.01
N GLY A 791 -16.88 -25.50 11.74
CA GLY A 791 -17.16 -25.00 10.39
C GLY A 791 -18.12 -25.88 9.59
N THR A 792 -18.25 -25.60 8.29
CA THR A 792 -19.18 -26.34 7.40
C THR A 792 -18.44 -27.03 6.28
N ILE A 793 -18.62 -28.34 6.15
CA ILE A 793 -18.13 -29.10 4.99
C ILE A 793 -19.32 -29.71 4.25
N LEU A 794 -19.60 -29.19 3.07
CA LEU A 794 -20.61 -29.72 2.15
C LEU A 794 -19.90 -30.57 1.08
N LYS A 795 -20.24 -31.86 1.03
CA LYS A 795 -19.76 -32.82 0.04
C LYS A 795 -20.91 -33.18 -0.89
N PHE A 796 -20.72 -33.03 -2.19
CA PHE A 796 -21.76 -33.30 -3.17
C PHE A 796 -21.19 -33.81 -4.50
N GLU A 797 -22.04 -34.47 -5.27
CA GLU A 797 -21.72 -34.95 -6.62
C GLU A 797 -22.71 -34.32 -7.63
N ASN A 798 -22.18 -33.77 -8.71
CA ASN A 798 -22.94 -33.10 -9.78
C ASN A 798 -22.44 -33.52 -11.17
N LYS A 799 -23.36 -33.67 -12.12
CA LYS A 799 -23.06 -34.13 -13.49
C LYS A 799 -22.77 -33.00 -14.49
N LYS A 800 -23.11 -31.77 -14.13
CA LYS A 800 -22.94 -30.54 -14.92
C LYS A 800 -22.37 -29.45 -14.00
N PRO A 801 -21.77 -28.37 -14.52
CA PRO A 801 -21.35 -27.26 -13.68
C PRO A 801 -22.53 -26.72 -12.86
N VAL A 802 -22.31 -26.39 -11.59
CA VAL A 802 -23.34 -25.85 -10.68
C VAL A 802 -22.82 -24.66 -9.90
N LYS A 803 -23.71 -23.74 -9.54
CA LYS A 803 -23.44 -22.73 -8.50
C LYS A 803 -24.10 -23.17 -7.21
N VAL A 804 -23.34 -23.23 -6.12
CA VAL A 804 -23.85 -23.39 -4.76
C VAL A 804 -24.20 -22.01 -4.22
N LEU A 805 -25.46 -21.80 -3.83
CA LEU A 805 -25.91 -20.56 -3.19
C LEU A 805 -25.72 -20.65 -1.68
N VAL A 806 -24.99 -19.69 -1.11
CA VAL A 806 -24.61 -19.64 0.30
C VAL A 806 -25.15 -18.34 0.91
N GLY A 807 -25.87 -18.47 2.03
CA GLY A 807 -26.44 -17.35 2.77
C GLY A 807 -25.54 -16.95 3.94
N TYR A 808 -24.97 -15.76 3.87
CA TYR A 808 -24.17 -15.15 4.93
C TYR A 808 -24.99 -14.15 5.71
N PHE A 809 -24.84 -14.14 7.04
CA PHE A 809 -25.53 -13.20 7.91
C PHE A 809 -24.85 -11.83 7.85
N ASN A 810 -25.64 -10.77 7.77
CA ASN A 810 -25.19 -9.39 7.68
C ASN A 810 -25.03 -8.79 9.09
N THR A 811 -23.93 -9.12 9.78
CA THR A 811 -23.59 -8.62 11.12
C THR A 811 -22.10 -8.81 11.42
N ASN A 812 -21.62 -8.33 12.58
CA ASN A 812 -20.24 -8.51 13.05
C ASN A 812 -20.19 -9.39 14.31
N SER A 813 -20.90 -10.52 14.32
CA SER A 813 -20.97 -11.41 15.48
C SER A 813 -19.92 -12.53 15.39
N TYR A 814 -19.16 -12.76 16.45
CA TYR A 814 -18.21 -13.88 16.55
C TYR A 814 -18.86 -15.28 16.39
N THR A 815 -20.20 -15.34 16.39
CA THR A 815 -20.97 -16.57 16.22
C THR A 815 -21.33 -16.87 14.76
N ILE A 816 -21.12 -15.92 13.84
CA ILE A 816 -21.40 -16.09 12.41
C ILE A 816 -20.11 -16.34 11.64
N LEU A 817 -20.23 -16.95 10.47
CA LEU A 817 -19.13 -17.02 9.52
C LEU A 817 -19.17 -15.76 8.66
N GLU A 818 -18.08 -15.01 8.62
CA GLU A 818 -17.93 -13.86 7.73
C GLU A 818 -17.81 -14.32 6.27
N PRO A 819 -18.36 -13.56 5.30
CA PRO A 819 -18.15 -13.84 3.89
C PRO A 819 -16.67 -13.69 3.51
N PRO A 820 -16.19 -14.43 2.50
CA PRO A 820 -14.80 -14.31 2.06
C PRO A 820 -14.55 -12.95 1.42
N THR A 821 -13.44 -12.29 1.79
CA THR A 821 -13.06 -10.99 1.22
C THR A 821 -11.63 -10.96 0.66
N LEU A 822 -11.41 -10.14 -0.37
CA LEU A 822 -10.13 -10.10 -1.09
C LEU A 822 -9.01 -9.42 -0.30
N GLU A 823 -9.33 -8.49 0.62
CA GLU A 823 -8.37 -7.78 1.46
C GLU A 823 -7.69 -8.63 2.52
N THR A 824 -8.37 -9.70 2.94
CA THR A 824 -7.88 -10.62 3.96
C THR A 824 -7.55 -11.98 3.35
N ASN A 825 -8.10 -12.28 2.17
CA ASN A 825 -7.91 -13.55 1.48
C ASN A 825 -7.92 -13.33 -0.03
N ALA A 826 -6.73 -13.28 -0.62
CA ALA A 826 -6.55 -13.28 -2.06
C ALA A 826 -7.34 -14.35 -2.86
N LEU A 827 -7.67 -15.51 -2.26
CA LEU A 827 -8.47 -16.59 -2.88
C LEU A 827 -9.99 -16.41 -2.72
N ALA A 828 -10.43 -15.31 -2.10
CA ALA A 828 -11.84 -15.04 -1.82
C ALA A 828 -12.74 -14.94 -3.05
N ASN A 829 -12.18 -14.98 -4.27
CA ASN A 829 -12.98 -14.95 -5.51
C ASN A 829 -12.69 -16.09 -6.49
N ASP A 830 -11.92 -17.12 -6.10
CA ASP A 830 -11.52 -18.22 -7.01
C ASP A 830 -12.70 -18.96 -7.67
N ARG A 831 -13.87 -18.95 -7.01
CA ARG A 831 -15.12 -19.58 -7.46
C ARG A 831 -16.25 -18.56 -7.66
N GLY A 832 -15.94 -17.27 -7.74
CA GLY A 832 -16.91 -16.18 -7.94
C GLY A 832 -17.66 -15.73 -6.68
N GLN A 833 -17.12 -16.05 -5.50
CA GLN A 833 -17.78 -15.94 -4.19
C GLN A 833 -17.49 -14.63 -3.43
N ALA A 834 -16.75 -13.67 -4.01
CA ALA A 834 -16.41 -12.44 -3.30
C ALA A 834 -17.57 -11.44 -3.20
N ASP A 835 -18.53 -11.48 -4.14
CA ASP A 835 -19.61 -10.50 -4.20
C ASP A 835 -20.94 -11.06 -3.72
N ILE A 836 -21.71 -10.21 -3.03
CA ILE A 836 -23.14 -10.44 -2.83
C ILE A 836 -23.80 -10.52 -4.20
N LYS A 837 -24.64 -11.53 -4.37
CA LYS A 837 -25.51 -11.68 -5.53
C LYS A 837 -26.90 -11.14 -5.23
N ILE A 838 -27.42 -11.37 -4.03
CA ILE A 838 -28.72 -10.82 -3.60
C ILE A 838 -28.56 -10.32 -2.16
N ALA A 839 -28.67 -9.00 -1.96
CA ALA A 839 -28.64 -8.41 -0.63
C ALA A 839 -30.03 -8.53 0.02
N ASN A 840 -30.06 -8.68 1.36
CA ASN A 840 -31.28 -8.80 2.16
C ASN A 840 -32.28 -9.79 1.54
N ALA A 841 -31.80 -11.00 1.24
CA ALA A 841 -32.57 -12.00 0.50
C ALA A 841 -33.47 -12.85 1.41
N LEU A 842 -33.07 -13.03 2.67
CA LEU A 842 -33.78 -13.82 3.66
C LEU A 842 -33.84 -13.07 5.01
N ASP A 843 -35.00 -13.14 5.65
CA ASP A 843 -35.24 -12.71 7.02
C ASP A 843 -35.46 -13.94 7.91
N VAL A 844 -34.66 -14.06 8.98
CA VAL A 844 -34.68 -15.16 9.94
C VAL A 844 -34.69 -14.56 11.36
N PRO A 845 -35.87 -14.28 11.95
CA PRO A 845 -35.99 -13.55 13.20
C PRO A 845 -35.22 -14.20 14.36
N GLY A 846 -34.59 -13.35 15.18
CA GLY A 846 -33.70 -13.83 16.25
C GLY A 846 -32.28 -14.14 15.77
N LEU A 847 -32.01 -14.03 14.47
CA LEU A 847 -30.68 -13.89 13.88
C LEU A 847 -30.58 -12.53 13.15
N TYR A 848 -29.85 -12.48 12.05
CA TYR A 848 -29.53 -11.26 11.29
C TYR A 848 -30.04 -11.39 9.84
N PRO A 849 -30.14 -10.28 9.08
CA PRO A 849 -30.47 -10.33 7.65
C PRO A 849 -29.48 -11.21 6.88
N VAL A 850 -29.92 -11.88 5.83
CA VAL A 850 -29.09 -12.82 5.07
C VAL A 850 -28.85 -12.34 3.64
N ASN A 851 -27.59 -12.29 3.24
CA ASN A 851 -27.14 -12.01 1.88
C ASN A 851 -26.76 -13.31 1.15
N VAL A 852 -27.04 -13.39 -0.15
CA VAL A 852 -26.72 -14.56 -0.99
C VAL A 852 -25.40 -14.35 -1.72
N TYR A 853 -24.55 -15.37 -1.68
CA TYR A 853 -23.32 -15.50 -2.45
C TYR A 853 -23.37 -16.79 -3.28
N SER A 854 -22.50 -16.90 -4.28
CA SER A 854 -22.45 -18.06 -5.17
C SER A 854 -21.04 -18.63 -5.31
N TYR A 855 -20.92 -19.96 -5.30
CA TYR A 855 -19.68 -20.68 -5.56
C TYR A 855 -19.83 -21.60 -6.77
N LEU A 856 -19.03 -21.36 -7.82
CA LEU A 856 -19.02 -22.19 -9.03
C LEU A 856 -18.22 -23.49 -8.82
N TYR A 857 -18.82 -24.61 -9.23
CA TYR A 857 -18.20 -25.93 -9.23
C TYR A 857 -18.42 -26.66 -10.55
N GLU A 858 -17.36 -27.32 -10.98
CA GLU A 858 -17.25 -28.14 -12.18
C GLU A 858 -17.95 -29.50 -11.96
N PRO A 859 -18.28 -30.26 -13.02
CA PRO A 859 -18.81 -31.62 -12.89
C PRO A 859 -17.86 -32.53 -12.09
N GLY A 860 -18.39 -33.32 -11.15
CA GLY A 860 -17.61 -34.28 -10.37
C GLY A 860 -18.06 -34.42 -8.93
N VAL A 861 -17.18 -35.02 -8.11
CA VAL A 861 -17.30 -35.05 -6.66
C VAL A 861 -16.60 -33.83 -6.10
N ASN A 862 -17.37 -32.96 -5.46
CA ASN A 862 -16.95 -31.65 -5.02
C ASN A 862 -17.09 -31.50 -3.51
N GLU A 863 -16.26 -30.61 -2.96
CA GLU A 863 -16.28 -30.25 -1.56
C GLU A 863 -16.24 -28.71 -1.42
N LEU A 864 -17.22 -28.18 -0.69
CA LEU A 864 -17.24 -26.80 -0.22
C LEU A 864 -16.90 -26.79 1.26
N LYS A 865 -15.73 -26.23 1.59
CA LYS A 865 -15.26 -26.01 2.96
C LYS A 865 -15.45 -24.55 3.32
N LEU A 866 -16.24 -24.31 4.35
CA LEU A 866 -16.50 -22.99 4.94
C LEU A 866 -15.96 -22.98 6.37
N GLY A 867 -15.44 -21.82 6.80
CA GLY A 867 -14.87 -21.64 8.13
C GLY A 867 -15.88 -21.79 9.28
N LYS A 868 -15.43 -21.55 10.51
CA LYS A 868 -16.26 -21.59 11.71
C LYS A 868 -17.28 -20.45 11.73
N GLY A 869 -18.48 -20.75 12.20
CA GLY A 869 -19.57 -19.79 12.38
C GLY A 869 -20.84 -20.13 11.59
N ARG A 870 -21.95 -19.51 11.97
CA ARG A 870 -23.27 -19.68 11.32
C ARG A 870 -23.24 -19.28 9.85
N VAL A 871 -23.74 -20.15 9.00
CA VAL A 871 -23.91 -19.93 7.55
C VAL A 871 -25.00 -20.84 6.99
N LEU A 872 -25.72 -20.39 5.97
CA LEU A 872 -26.79 -21.16 5.32
C LEU A 872 -26.35 -21.71 3.96
N ILE A 873 -26.71 -22.95 3.66
CA ILE A 873 -26.63 -23.50 2.29
C ILE A 873 -28.02 -23.42 1.70
N LEU A 874 -28.23 -22.55 0.72
CA LEU A 874 -29.55 -22.17 0.20
C LEU A 874 -29.99 -23.02 -0.99
N GLY A 875 -29.05 -23.56 -1.77
CA GLY A 875 -29.38 -24.46 -2.87
C GLY A 875 -28.34 -24.53 -3.97
N PHE A 876 -28.74 -25.11 -5.09
CA PHE A 876 -27.90 -25.35 -6.26
C PHE A 876 -28.65 -24.91 -7.52
N ILE A 877 -27.98 -24.15 -8.38
CA ILE A 877 -28.49 -23.70 -9.68
C ILE A 877 -27.49 -24.06 -10.79
N ASP A 878 -27.89 -23.91 -12.05
CA ASP A 878 -27.00 -24.17 -13.20
C ASP A 878 -25.76 -23.27 -13.13
N GLY A 879 -24.57 -23.84 -13.40
CA GLY A 879 -23.31 -23.10 -13.36
C GLY A 879 -23.25 -21.92 -14.34
N ASN A 880 -24.03 -21.97 -15.41
CA ASN A 880 -24.13 -20.91 -16.41
C ASN A 880 -25.24 -19.89 -16.12
N GLU A 881 -26.07 -20.12 -15.10
CA GLU A 881 -27.16 -19.21 -14.73
C GLU A 881 -26.58 -17.88 -14.22
N GLU A 882 -26.89 -16.76 -14.87
CA GLU A 882 -26.50 -15.44 -14.38
C GLU A 882 -27.42 -15.01 -13.23
N ILE A 883 -26.81 -14.55 -12.13
CA ILE A 883 -27.55 -14.05 -10.97
C ILE A 883 -27.50 -12.54 -11.02
N MET A 884 -28.67 -11.90 -11.16
CA MET A 884 -28.77 -10.44 -11.21
C MET A 884 -28.45 -9.86 -9.83
N ILE A 885 -27.50 -8.93 -9.78
CA ILE A 885 -27.05 -8.32 -8.52
C ILE A 885 -28.00 -7.19 -8.10
N HIS A 886 -28.79 -7.44 -7.05
CA HIS A 886 -29.74 -6.47 -6.53
C HIS A 886 -29.96 -6.65 -5.02
N ASP A 887 -30.70 -5.71 -4.42
CA ASP A 887 -31.18 -5.79 -3.05
C ASP A 887 -32.67 -6.19 -3.05
N ALA A 888 -32.98 -7.32 -2.43
CA ALA A 888 -34.35 -7.84 -2.38
C ALA A 888 -35.19 -7.17 -1.28
N GLY A 889 -34.58 -6.43 -0.35
CA GLY A 889 -35.27 -5.69 0.70
C GLY A 889 -36.07 -6.56 1.68
N VAL A 890 -35.80 -7.86 1.76
CA VAL A 890 -36.53 -8.79 2.63
C VAL A 890 -36.14 -8.52 4.07
N GLY A 891 -37.11 -8.06 4.87
CA GLY A 891 -36.89 -7.73 6.28
C GLY A 891 -36.46 -6.28 6.57
N GLY A 892 -36.47 -5.38 5.57
CA GLY A 892 -36.17 -3.96 5.77
C GLY A 892 -37.19 -3.22 6.66
N THR A 893 -36.68 -2.41 7.58
CA THR A 893 -37.41 -1.42 8.41
C THR A 893 -37.78 -0.17 7.58
N GLU A 894 -38.47 0.80 8.21
CA GLU A 894 -39.13 2.02 7.67
C GLU A 894 -38.32 2.94 6.69
N ASP A 895 -37.10 2.59 6.28
CA ASP A 895 -36.12 3.47 5.62
C ASP A 895 -36.16 3.49 4.07
N GLY A 896 -37.16 2.86 3.44
CA GLY A 896 -37.40 2.91 1.98
C GLY A 896 -36.43 2.08 1.12
N ALA A 897 -36.88 1.65 -0.06
CA ALA A 897 -36.10 0.80 -0.98
C ALA A 897 -34.88 1.53 -1.57
N ALA A 898 -33.82 0.78 -1.89
CA ALA A 898 -32.65 1.31 -2.60
C ALA A 898 -33.03 1.92 -3.98
N VAL A 899 -32.27 2.93 -4.42
CA VAL A 899 -32.51 3.70 -5.66
C VAL A 899 -31.48 3.43 -6.77
N ASP A 900 -30.54 2.50 -6.56
CA ASP A 900 -29.50 2.17 -7.56
C ASP A 900 -30.06 1.49 -8.82
N TRP A 901 -31.28 0.96 -8.77
CA TRP A 901 -31.99 0.44 -9.94
C TRP A 901 -32.18 1.46 -11.07
N LEU A 902 -32.10 2.76 -10.77
CA LEU A 902 -32.16 3.83 -11.76
C LEU A 902 -31.01 3.76 -12.79
N PHE A 903 -29.94 3.01 -12.50
CA PHE A 903 -28.74 2.90 -13.33
C PHE A 903 -28.57 1.55 -14.02
N TYR A 904 -29.59 0.68 -13.99
CA TYR A 904 -29.59 -0.63 -14.66
C TYR A 904 -30.66 -0.74 -15.76
#